data_AF-A0A8J6PLJ7-F1
#
_entry.id   AF-A0A8J6PLJ7-F1
#
_cell.length_a   1.000
_cell.length_b   1.000
_cell.length_c   1.000
_cell.angle_alpha   90.00
_cell.angle_beta   90.00
_cell.angle_gamma   90.00
#
_symmetry.space_group_name_H-M   'P 1'
#
loop_
_entity.id
_entity.type
_entity.pdbx_description
1 polymer ?
#
loop_
_entity_poly.entity_id
_entity_poly.type
_entity_poly.pdbx_seq_one_letter_code
_entity_poly.pdbx_strand_id
1 'polypeptide(L)'
;MTLLLRGADLNLAIAIEGEEPGIRLRRMPMVRRALVSLGFTLAVSTLLVFFVELIARGSFADSIAFLSQPHRPGWSTVVLIVVLAIGLDALLGRRHNGFLIIGPIFLVLAFVGQQKSLYLGDPLYPTDFLYSRQIVELMPLLVGERPIMALATVLAVLVSIGGLVWSWRYWRRRADSIAFAARLSRLAIAVPALVAFASMMDYATFSWVRDRLQIVPMMWDQKENYRSNGFTLAFALNLPMAKVSAPAGYSERAVNAIGKPGVAIALPDEQPDIIMVMNESFWDPTRLPDVTIKPDPIGFIRSTQSGHVFSPEFGGMTANVEFEALTGFSNAFLPTGSIPYQQYIRTPIPSLATFLRSEGYETRAIHPFAGWFWNRSMVYQALGFETFMSEETLPKLKKRGTLASDAALVGEIIRQADAQKQPFFFFAVTLQGHGPYPPGRYGKETRHEVEANTTGWARDSIATFAEGAADADDSLKTLVEWARKRERPTVIAFFGDHLPPLGDVYVQTGFMEGPVAPRRAPLDDMMAQHETPLLVWSNKTGTERRIGTISPAFLPLHVLESAGISHPYYTGFLGKMRGSYKVIDRNLLLGQDGAADQDWLREPKLDRDLKNFRLLQYDMMFGGKHGTRRYFPELIDDLIADRPASPRRFLSSADRSSLAIQAYCCIDARILPVPTGG
;
A
#
# COMPACT_ATOMS: atom_id res chain seq x y z
N MET A 1 2.80 -17.94 -82.46
CA MET A 1 3.78 -16.86 -82.73
C MET A 1 4.75 -16.86 -81.55
N THR A 2 5.67 -17.80 -81.42
CA THR A 2 6.71 -18.30 -82.35
C THR A 2 7.79 -17.24 -82.62
N LEU A 3 9.06 -17.67 -82.39
CA LEU A 3 10.37 -17.07 -82.74
C LEU A 3 10.93 -16.04 -81.74
N LEU A 4 12.16 -16.10 -81.19
CA LEU A 4 13.42 -16.86 -81.43
C LEU A 4 14.21 -16.93 -80.10
N LEU A 5 14.69 -18.07 -79.58
CA LEU A 5 15.87 -18.91 -79.94
C LEU A 5 17.26 -18.34 -79.58
N ARG A 6 17.92 -19.06 -78.66
CA ARG A 6 19.38 -19.41 -78.52
C ARG A 6 20.38 -18.24 -78.38
N GLY A 7 21.37 -18.26 -77.50
CA GLY A 7 21.87 -19.24 -76.54
C GLY A 7 23.26 -18.78 -76.09
N ALA A 8 23.62 -19.03 -74.84
CA ALA A 8 25.00 -19.15 -74.38
C ALA A 8 24.98 -19.72 -72.96
N ASP A 9 25.21 -21.03 -72.89
CA ASP A 9 25.61 -21.72 -71.68
C ASP A 9 26.87 -21.07 -71.11
N LEU A 10 26.83 -20.68 -69.84
CA LEU A 10 27.99 -20.84 -68.98
C LEU A 10 27.54 -21.41 -67.63
N ASN A 11 27.70 -22.73 -67.55
CA ASN A 11 27.70 -23.49 -66.33
C ASN A 11 28.62 -22.85 -65.29
N LEU A 12 28.03 -22.37 -64.18
CA LEU A 12 28.69 -22.39 -62.88
C LEU A 12 27.71 -22.90 -61.82
N ALA A 13 27.67 -24.23 -61.74
CA ALA A 13 27.35 -25.06 -60.58
C ALA A 13 26.32 -24.50 -59.56
N ILE A 14 25.08 -24.89 -59.80
CA ILE A 14 24.08 -25.23 -58.77
C ILE A 14 24.69 -26.24 -57.77
N ALA A 15 24.50 -26.02 -56.47
CA ALA A 15 23.94 -27.03 -55.54
C ALA A 15 24.12 -26.66 -54.06
N ILE A 16 23.29 -25.79 -53.45
CA ILE A 16 22.90 -25.93 -52.02
C ILE A 16 21.55 -25.22 -51.73
N GLU A 17 20.45 -25.56 -52.40
CA GLU A 17 19.12 -25.17 -51.92
C GLU A 17 18.15 -26.34 -52.03
N GLY A 18 18.01 -27.08 -50.92
CA GLY A 18 17.13 -28.24 -50.82
C GLY A 18 17.23 -29.00 -49.50
N GLU A 19 17.58 -28.35 -48.38
CA GLU A 19 17.50 -28.98 -47.06
C GLU A 19 16.47 -28.26 -46.19
N GLU A 20 15.52 -29.03 -45.63
CA GLU A 20 14.57 -28.52 -44.66
C GLU A 20 15.30 -27.82 -43.49
N PRO A 21 14.73 -26.73 -42.91
CA PRO A 21 15.37 -25.96 -41.83
C PRO A 21 15.85 -26.81 -40.66
N GLY A 22 15.14 -27.90 -40.35
CA GLY A 22 15.49 -28.84 -39.28
C GLY A 22 16.77 -29.66 -39.53
N ILE A 23 17.14 -29.89 -40.79
CA ILE A 23 18.34 -30.66 -41.18
C ILE A 23 19.59 -29.79 -41.07
N ARG A 24 19.53 -28.51 -41.51
CA ARG A 24 20.62 -27.54 -41.36
C ARG A 24 21.01 -27.31 -39.90
N LEU A 25 20.04 -27.23 -38.99
CA LEU A 25 20.29 -27.07 -37.55
C LEU A 25 21.05 -28.26 -36.94
N ARG A 26 20.79 -29.50 -37.39
CA ARG A 26 21.42 -30.71 -36.83
C ARG A 26 22.91 -30.85 -37.17
N ARG A 27 23.37 -30.29 -38.30
CA ARG A 27 24.78 -30.33 -38.74
C ARG A 27 25.67 -29.24 -38.13
N MET A 28 25.11 -28.27 -37.41
CA MET A 28 25.87 -27.19 -36.79
C MET A 28 26.63 -27.65 -35.53
N PRO A 29 27.81 -27.07 -35.23
CA PRO A 29 28.50 -27.28 -33.96
C PRO A 29 27.56 -27.05 -32.78
N MET A 30 27.71 -27.85 -31.71
CA MET A 30 26.82 -27.80 -30.53
C MET A 30 26.66 -26.37 -29.98
N VAL A 31 27.74 -25.61 -29.96
CA VAL A 31 27.78 -24.20 -29.51
C VAL A 31 26.90 -23.30 -30.39
N ARG A 32 26.97 -23.42 -31.72
CA ARG A 32 26.19 -22.58 -32.64
C ARG A 32 24.69 -22.87 -32.54
N ARG A 33 24.30 -24.13 -32.32
CA ARG A 33 22.89 -24.50 -32.03
C ARG A 33 22.39 -23.90 -30.72
N ALA A 34 23.22 -23.95 -29.68
CA ALA A 34 22.87 -23.38 -28.38
C ALA A 34 22.68 -21.86 -28.47
N LEU A 35 23.57 -21.16 -29.18
CA LEU A 35 23.48 -19.72 -29.42
C LEU A 35 22.22 -19.32 -30.21
N VAL A 36 21.89 -20.06 -31.27
CA VAL A 36 20.64 -19.80 -32.04
C VAL A 36 19.40 -20.04 -31.19
N SER A 37 19.37 -21.11 -30.39
CA SER A 37 18.24 -21.40 -29.50
C SER A 37 18.11 -20.36 -28.39
N LEU A 38 19.23 -19.88 -27.83
CA LEU A 38 19.23 -18.80 -26.85
C LEU A 38 18.76 -17.48 -27.48
N GLY A 39 19.25 -17.14 -28.67
CA GLY A 39 18.82 -15.95 -29.41
C GLY A 39 17.32 -15.97 -29.73
N PHE A 40 16.78 -17.12 -30.12
CA PHE A 40 15.33 -17.28 -30.29
C PHE A 40 14.56 -17.09 -28.98
N THR A 41 15.04 -17.69 -27.88
CA THR A 41 14.43 -17.53 -26.55
C THR A 41 14.44 -16.06 -26.11
N LEU A 42 15.54 -15.36 -26.34
CA LEU A 42 15.69 -13.94 -26.06
C LEU A 42 14.69 -13.11 -26.87
N ALA A 43 14.63 -13.32 -28.19
CA ALA A 43 13.71 -12.59 -29.07
C ALA A 43 12.24 -12.79 -28.69
N VAL A 44 11.82 -14.03 -28.40
CA VAL A 44 10.45 -14.33 -27.94
C VAL A 44 10.17 -13.70 -26.58
N SER A 45 11.15 -13.69 -25.67
CA SER A 45 11.01 -13.04 -24.36
C SER A 45 10.86 -11.52 -24.49
N THR A 46 11.66 -10.89 -25.35
CA THR A 46 11.56 -9.45 -25.63
C THR A 46 10.19 -9.10 -26.22
N LEU A 47 9.70 -9.88 -27.20
CA LEU A 47 8.37 -9.69 -27.77
C LEU A 47 7.27 -9.87 -26.72
N LEU A 48 7.38 -10.90 -25.86
CA LEU A 48 6.41 -11.13 -24.80
C LEU A 48 6.37 -9.96 -23.81
N VAL A 49 7.53 -9.49 -23.34
CA VAL A 49 7.62 -8.32 -22.45
C VAL A 49 7.02 -7.10 -23.14
N PHE A 50 7.34 -6.87 -24.41
CA PHE A 50 6.75 -5.76 -25.17
C PHE A 50 5.22 -5.82 -25.21
N PHE A 51 4.61 -6.99 -25.50
CA PHE A 51 3.15 -7.12 -25.53
C PHE A 51 2.52 -7.01 -24.14
N VAL A 52 3.16 -7.55 -23.10
CA VAL A 52 2.73 -7.39 -21.71
C VAL A 52 2.67 -5.90 -21.34
N GLU A 53 3.72 -5.15 -21.65
CA GLU A 53 3.78 -3.71 -21.37
C GLU A 53 2.83 -2.91 -22.26
N LEU A 54 2.65 -3.29 -23.53
CA LEU A 54 1.68 -2.66 -24.44
C LEU A 54 0.26 -2.74 -23.88
N ILE A 55 -0.11 -3.90 -23.34
CA ILE A 55 -1.39 -4.10 -22.68
C ILE A 55 -1.40 -3.31 -21.37
N ALA A 56 -0.46 -3.53 -20.46
CA ALA A 56 -0.48 -2.92 -19.13
C ALA A 56 -0.47 -1.38 -19.17
N ARG A 57 0.24 -0.77 -20.13
CA ARG A 57 0.37 0.70 -20.27
C ARG A 57 -0.69 1.31 -21.18
N GLY A 58 -1.28 0.54 -22.09
CA GLY A 58 -2.16 1.05 -23.13
C GLY A 58 -1.50 1.99 -24.14
N SER A 59 -0.16 2.03 -24.20
CA SER A 59 0.60 2.99 -25.01
C SER A 59 1.79 2.30 -25.68
N PHE A 60 1.81 2.35 -27.02
CA PHE A 60 2.91 1.81 -27.82
C PHE A 60 4.23 2.54 -27.53
N ALA A 61 4.20 3.87 -27.49
CA ALA A 61 5.37 4.69 -27.26
C ALA A 61 5.99 4.43 -25.87
N ASP A 62 5.16 4.36 -24.83
CA ASP A 62 5.64 4.11 -23.46
C ASP A 62 6.21 2.71 -23.29
N SER A 63 5.68 1.73 -24.04
CA SER A 63 6.17 0.35 -24.04
C SER A 63 7.55 0.23 -24.70
N ILE A 64 7.76 0.96 -25.81
CA ILE A 64 9.09 1.10 -26.42
C ILE A 64 10.05 1.85 -25.48
N ALA A 65 9.58 2.91 -24.83
CA ALA A 65 10.38 3.68 -23.88
C ALA A 65 10.83 2.81 -22.69
N PHE A 66 9.97 1.94 -22.18
CA PHE A 66 10.33 1.00 -21.11
C PHE A 66 11.49 0.07 -21.47
N LEU A 67 11.55 -0.42 -22.71
CA LEU A 67 12.63 -1.31 -23.16
C LEU A 67 13.89 -0.57 -23.62
N SER A 68 13.77 0.69 -24.03
CA SER A 68 14.90 1.47 -24.58
C SER A 68 15.59 2.37 -23.56
N GLN A 69 14.89 2.79 -22.50
CA GLN A 69 15.45 3.70 -21.50
C GLN A 69 16.36 2.96 -20.50
N PRO A 70 17.64 3.36 -20.36
CA PRO A 70 18.59 2.64 -19.49
C PRO A 70 18.25 2.64 -18.00
N HIS A 71 17.48 3.63 -17.54
CA HIS A 71 17.07 3.77 -16.13
C HIS A 71 15.82 2.96 -15.79
N ARG A 72 15.28 2.17 -16.74
CA ARG A 72 14.13 1.29 -16.52
C ARG A 72 14.58 -0.18 -16.62
N PRO A 73 14.02 -1.07 -15.79
CA PRO A 73 14.44 -2.47 -15.75
C PRO A 73 13.83 -3.33 -16.87
N GLY A 74 13.69 -2.79 -18.08
CA GLY A 74 13.10 -3.48 -19.23
C GLY A 74 13.87 -4.75 -19.61
N TRP A 75 15.20 -4.64 -19.76
CA TRP A 75 16.06 -5.79 -20.06
C TRP A 75 16.19 -6.75 -18.88
N SER A 76 16.14 -6.25 -17.64
CA SER A 76 16.06 -7.09 -16.44
C SER A 76 14.81 -7.98 -16.45
N THR A 77 13.66 -7.43 -16.90
CA THR A 77 12.41 -8.18 -17.11
C THR A 77 12.56 -9.22 -18.21
N VAL A 78 13.19 -8.87 -19.34
CA VAL A 78 13.45 -9.82 -20.44
C VAL A 78 14.31 -10.99 -19.95
N VAL A 79 15.38 -10.71 -19.21
CA VAL A 79 16.26 -11.75 -18.64
C VAL A 79 15.48 -12.66 -17.70
N LEU A 80 14.62 -12.12 -16.83
CA LEU A 80 13.75 -12.92 -15.96
C LEU A 80 12.87 -13.87 -16.78
N ILE A 81 12.22 -13.39 -17.84
CA ILE A 81 11.37 -14.20 -18.71
C ILE A 81 12.19 -15.28 -19.43
N VAL A 82 13.42 -14.98 -19.87
CA VAL A 82 14.34 -15.98 -20.46
C VAL A 82 14.66 -17.08 -19.45
N VAL A 83 15.01 -16.72 -18.21
CA VAL A 83 15.34 -17.69 -17.15
C VAL A 83 14.14 -18.57 -16.82
N LEU A 84 12.95 -17.97 -16.67
CA LEU A 84 11.70 -18.71 -16.47
C LEU A 84 11.41 -19.68 -17.62
N ALA A 85 11.57 -19.24 -18.87
CA ALA A 85 11.36 -20.08 -20.04
C ALA A 85 12.35 -21.25 -20.09
N ILE A 86 13.64 -21.02 -19.82
CA ILE A 86 14.66 -22.07 -19.77
C ILE A 86 14.37 -23.09 -18.66
N GLY A 87 13.94 -22.63 -17.49
CA GLY A 87 13.55 -23.49 -16.37
C GLY A 87 12.35 -24.37 -16.72
N LEU A 88 11.28 -23.77 -17.25
CA LEU A 88 10.09 -24.52 -17.67
C LEU A 88 10.37 -25.47 -18.83
N ASP A 89 11.17 -25.08 -19.82
CA ASP A 89 11.62 -25.98 -20.88
C ASP A 89 12.31 -27.24 -20.32
N ALA A 90 13.15 -27.06 -19.30
CA ALA A 90 13.85 -28.16 -18.65
C ALA A 90 12.87 -29.08 -17.89
N LEU A 91 11.85 -28.52 -17.23
CA LEU A 91 10.80 -29.31 -16.58
C LEU A 91 9.95 -30.08 -17.61
N LEU A 92 9.53 -29.41 -18.68
CA LEU A 92 8.70 -29.97 -19.75
C LEU A 92 9.47 -30.90 -20.72
N GLY A 93 10.80 -30.84 -20.70
CA GLY A 93 11.69 -31.67 -21.52
C GLY A 93 11.73 -31.30 -23.01
N ARG A 94 11.23 -30.12 -23.39
CA ARG A 94 11.17 -29.64 -24.77
C ARG A 94 11.51 -28.16 -24.87
N ARG A 95 12.25 -27.77 -25.92
CA ARG A 95 12.68 -26.39 -26.13
C ARG A 95 11.50 -25.48 -26.49
N HIS A 96 11.50 -24.28 -25.93
CA HIS A 96 10.54 -23.20 -26.15
C HIS A 96 9.09 -23.50 -25.71
N ASN A 97 8.83 -24.68 -25.14
CA ASN A 97 7.51 -25.05 -24.64
C ASN A 97 7.13 -24.27 -23.37
N GLY A 98 8.10 -23.72 -22.63
CA GLY A 98 7.84 -22.86 -21.47
C GLY A 98 6.98 -21.63 -21.81
N PHE A 99 7.11 -21.08 -23.00
CA PHE A 99 6.31 -19.92 -23.45
C PHE A 99 4.82 -20.23 -23.61
N LEU A 100 4.45 -21.50 -23.80
CA LEU A 100 3.04 -21.91 -23.86
C LEU A 100 2.34 -21.79 -22.49
N ILE A 101 3.12 -21.66 -21.41
CA ILE A 101 2.63 -21.40 -20.06
C ILE A 101 2.83 -19.92 -19.71
N ILE A 102 4.05 -19.40 -19.87
CA ILE A 102 4.39 -18.02 -19.47
C ILE A 102 3.58 -16.99 -20.28
N GLY A 103 3.54 -17.13 -21.60
CA GLY A 103 2.90 -16.13 -22.48
C GLY A 103 1.44 -15.85 -22.10
N PRO A 104 0.57 -16.88 -22.07
CA PRO A 104 -0.82 -16.70 -21.70
C PRO A 104 -1.02 -16.12 -20.30
N ILE A 105 -0.26 -16.59 -19.30
CA ILE A 105 -0.37 -16.11 -17.92
C ILE A 105 -0.06 -14.61 -17.86
N PHE A 106 1.10 -14.19 -18.36
CA PHE A 106 1.51 -12.78 -18.25
C PHE A 106 0.63 -11.85 -19.09
N LEU A 107 0.18 -12.27 -20.27
CA LEU A 107 -0.73 -11.47 -21.09
C LEU A 107 -2.11 -11.30 -20.44
N VAL A 108 -2.66 -12.37 -19.85
CA VAL A 108 -3.95 -12.30 -19.12
C VAL A 108 -3.80 -11.42 -17.88
N LEU A 109 -2.73 -11.60 -17.10
CA LEU A 109 -2.47 -10.76 -15.93
C LEU A 109 -2.32 -9.29 -16.30
N ALA A 110 -1.58 -8.97 -17.36
CA ALA A 110 -1.43 -7.61 -17.87
C ALA A 110 -2.78 -7.02 -18.30
N PHE A 111 -3.60 -7.82 -19.00
CA PHE A 111 -4.94 -7.40 -19.43
C PHE A 111 -5.85 -7.11 -18.24
N VAL A 112 -5.95 -8.05 -17.30
CA VAL A 112 -6.75 -7.88 -16.07
C VAL A 112 -6.24 -6.66 -15.28
N GLY A 113 -4.94 -6.47 -15.19
CA GLY A 113 -4.36 -5.30 -14.52
C GLY A 113 -4.64 -3.98 -15.21
N GLN A 114 -4.62 -3.94 -16.54
CA GLN A 114 -5.04 -2.76 -17.29
C GLN A 114 -6.53 -2.45 -17.03
N GLN A 115 -7.40 -3.46 -17.11
CA GLN A 115 -8.83 -3.27 -16.84
C GLN A 115 -9.06 -2.75 -15.42
N LYS A 116 -8.42 -3.36 -14.43
CA LYS A 116 -8.49 -2.92 -13.03
C LYS A 116 -8.02 -1.46 -12.89
N SER A 117 -6.89 -1.11 -13.51
CA SER A 117 -6.36 0.26 -13.45
C SER A 117 -7.29 1.27 -14.11
N LEU A 118 -8.02 0.90 -15.16
CA LEU A 118 -8.98 1.79 -15.83
C LEU A 118 -10.23 2.04 -14.97
N TYR A 119 -10.75 1.00 -14.32
CA TYR A 119 -12.03 1.10 -13.57
C TYR A 119 -11.86 1.51 -12.11
N LEU A 120 -10.82 0.99 -11.43
CA LEU A 120 -10.60 1.21 -10.00
C LEU A 120 -9.45 2.18 -9.73
N GLY A 121 -8.73 2.61 -10.77
CA GLY A 121 -7.60 3.51 -10.63
C GLY A 121 -6.36 2.87 -10.01
N ASP A 122 -6.35 1.58 -9.70
CA ASP A 122 -5.22 0.88 -9.07
C ASP A 122 -4.73 -0.31 -9.90
N PRO A 123 -3.41 -0.62 -9.91
CA PRO A 123 -2.87 -1.76 -10.63
C PRO A 123 -3.31 -3.10 -9.99
N LEU A 124 -3.14 -4.19 -10.74
CA LEU A 124 -3.40 -5.55 -10.23
C LEU A 124 -2.30 -6.00 -9.27
N TYR A 125 -2.68 -6.26 -8.02
CA TYR A 125 -1.80 -6.82 -7.00
C TYR A 125 -1.94 -8.33 -6.91
N PRO A 126 -0.87 -9.02 -6.47
CA PRO A 126 -0.96 -10.40 -6.02
C PRO A 126 -2.02 -10.61 -4.92
N THR A 127 -2.29 -9.62 -4.07
CA THR A 127 -3.31 -9.69 -3.01
C THR A 127 -4.74 -9.71 -3.55
N ASP A 128 -5.00 -9.21 -4.76
CA ASP A 128 -6.35 -9.23 -5.34
C ASP A 128 -6.86 -10.67 -5.52
N PHE A 129 -5.96 -11.63 -5.71
CA PHE A 129 -6.31 -13.05 -5.80
C PHE A 129 -6.82 -13.65 -4.49
N LEU A 130 -6.53 -13.03 -3.33
CA LEU A 130 -7.11 -13.43 -2.04
C LEU A 130 -8.63 -13.25 -2.02
N TYR A 131 -9.13 -12.27 -2.77
CA TYR A 131 -10.55 -11.94 -2.87
C TYR A 131 -11.26 -12.66 -4.03
N SER A 132 -10.58 -13.60 -4.71
CA SER A 132 -11.16 -14.37 -5.83
C SER A 132 -12.44 -15.12 -5.47
N ARG A 133 -12.63 -15.52 -4.21
CA ARG A 133 -13.87 -16.12 -3.72
C ARG A 133 -15.07 -15.17 -3.83
N GLN A 134 -14.88 -13.90 -3.48
CA GLN A 134 -15.93 -12.88 -3.59
C GLN A 134 -16.34 -12.68 -5.05
N ILE A 135 -15.39 -12.75 -5.98
CA ILE A 135 -15.68 -12.70 -7.43
C ILE A 135 -16.60 -13.86 -7.82
N VAL A 136 -16.30 -15.08 -7.37
CA VAL A 136 -17.12 -16.27 -7.65
C VAL A 136 -18.50 -16.17 -7.01
N GLU A 137 -18.60 -15.62 -5.81
CA GLU A 137 -19.88 -15.41 -5.10
C GLU A 137 -20.79 -14.38 -5.80
N LEU A 138 -20.21 -13.40 -6.52
CA LEU A 138 -20.94 -12.41 -7.30
C LEU A 138 -21.30 -12.90 -8.73
N MET A 139 -20.72 -14.00 -9.21
CA MET A 139 -21.02 -14.54 -10.55
C MET A 139 -22.51 -14.83 -10.81
N PRO A 140 -23.30 -15.39 -9.86
CA PRO A 140 -24.73 -15.61 -10.07
C PRO A 140 -25.51 -14.32 -10.35
N LEU A 141 -25.13 -13.20 -9.71
CA LEU A 141 -25.74 -11.88 -9.96
C LEU A 141 -25.42 -11.39 -11.38
N LEU A 142 -24.16 -11.53 -11.80
CA LEU A 142 -23.71 -11.14 -13.15
C LEU A 142 -24.38 -11.96 -14.26
N VAL A 143 -24.52 -13.27 -14.05
CA VAL A 143 -25.23 -14.16 -14.97
C VAL A 143 -26.72 -13.81 -15.02
N GLY A 144 -27.32 -13.49 -13.88
CA GLY A 144 -28.73 -13.10 -13.77
C GLY A 144 -29.05 -11.79 -14.47
N GLU A 145 -28.21 -10.77 -14.30
CA GLU A 145 -28.43 -9.45 -14.92
C GLU A 145 -28.01 -9.38 -16.39
N ARG A 146 -26.98 -10.15 -16.81
CA ARG A 146 -26.40 -10.08 -18.16
C ARG A 146 -26.11 -11.46 -18.78
N PRO A 147 -27.14 -12.27 -19.06
CA PRO A 147 -26.96 -13.67 -19.47
C PRO A 147 -26.22 -13.83 -20.81
N ILE A 148 -26.46 -12.93 -21.78
CA ILE A 148 -25.79 -12.98 -23.10
C ILE A 148 -24.28 -12.72 -22.95
N MET A 149 -23.92 -11.74 -22.12
CA MET A 149 -22.52 -11.40 -21.86
C MET A 149 -21.82 -12.53 -21.12
N ALA A 150 -22.46 -13.11 -20.11
CA ALA A 150 -21.94 -14.27 -19.39
C ALA A 150 -21.69 -15.46 -20.33
N LEU A 151 -22.64 -15.77 -21.22
CA LEU A 151 -22.47 -16.81 -22.24
C LEU A 151 -21.29 -16.50 -23.17
N ALA A 152 -21.18 -15.25 -23.66
CA ALA A 152 -20.08 -14.83 -24.52
C ALA A 152 -18.72 -14.97 -23.81
N THR A 153 -18.63 -14.59 -22.53
CA THR A 153 -17.42 -14.78 -21.71
C THR A 153 -17.06 -16.25 -21.55
N VAL A 154 -18.03 -17.12 -21.27
CA VAL A 154 -17.81 -18.58 -21.15
C VAL A 154 -17.31 -19.14 -22.48
N LEU A 155 -17.95 -18.79 -23.60
CA LEU A 155 -17.53 -19.23 -24.93
C LEU A 155 -16.12 -18.74 -25.27
N ALA A 156 -15.80 -17.48 -24.97
CA ALA A 156 -14.46 -16.93 -25.18
C ALA A 156 -13.41 -17.70 -24.37
N VAL A 157 -13.67 -17.97 -23.08
CA VAL A 157 -12.79 -18.78 -22.23
C VAL A 157 -12.59 -20.19 -22.79
N LEU A 158 -13.66 -20.86 -23.22
CA LEU A 158 -13.59 -22.19 -23.82
C LEU A 158 -12.78 -22.20 -25.13
N VAL A 159 -12.99 -21.21 -26.00
CA VAL A 159 -12.21 -21.06 -27.24
C VAL A 159 -10.74 -20.78 -26.93
N SER A 160 -10.43 -19.92 -25.96
CA SER A 160 -9.06 -19.66 -25.53
C SER A 160 -8.38 -20.93 -24.97
N ILE A 161 -9.07 -21.69 -24.12
CA ILE A 161 -8.56 -22.97 -23.60
C ILE A 161 -8.35 -23.97 -24.73
N GLY A 162 -9.30 -24.09 -25.65
CA GLY A 162 -9.20 -24.96 -26.83
C GLY A 162 -8.00 -24.58 -27.71
N GLY A 163 -7.81 -23.29 -27.98
CA GLY A 163 -6.68 -22.76 -28.73
C GLY A 163 -5.32 -22.99 -28.03
N LEU A 164 -5.27 -22.85 -26.70
CA LEU A 164 -4.09 -23.17 -25.90
C LEU A 164 -3.75 -24.65 -25.92
N VAL A 165 -4.74 -25.53 -25.77
CA VAL A 165 -4.56 -26.99 -25.83
C VAL A 165 -4.14 -27.44 -27.24
N TRP A 166 -4.74 -26.87 -28.28
CA TRP A 166 -4.36 -27.12 -29.66
C TRP A 166 -2.92 -26.68 -29.92
N SER A 167 -2.57 -25.44 -29.53
CA SER A 167 -1.20 -24.90 -29.64
C SER A 167 -0.20 -25.77 -28.88
N TRP A 168 -0.54 -26.17 -27.65
CA TRP A 168 0.25 -27.10 -26.86
C TRP A 168 0.52 -28.42 -27.59
N ARG A 169 -0.52 -29.05 -28.15
CA ARG A 169 -0.36 -30.30 -28.90
C ARG A 169 0.42 -30.11 -30.19
N TYR A 170 0.19 -29.01 -30.91
CA TYR A 170 0.86 -28.68 -32.16
C TYR A 170 2.36 -28.47 -31.95
N TRP A 171 2.73 -27.65 -30.97
CA TRP A 171 4.11 -27.29 -30.67
C TRP A 171 4.87 -28.42 -29.94
N ARG A 172 4.23 -29.14 -29.02
CA ARG A 172 4.86 -30.31 -28.36
C ARG A 172 5.32 -31.39 -29.34
N ARG A 173 4.62 -31.55 -30.47
CA ARG A 173 5.01 -32.52 -31.53
C ARG A 173 6.19 -32.05 -32.38
N ARG A 174 6.40 -30.73 -32.51
CA ARG A 174 7.44 -30.13 -33.36
C ARG A 174 8.68 -29.66 -32.60
N ALA A 175 8.55 -29.39 -31.31
CA ALA A 175 9.65 -28.90 -30.48
C ALA A 175 10.68 -30.00 -30.20
N ASP A 176 11.96 -29.67 -30.35
CA ASP A 176 13.08 -30.53 -30.03
C ASP A 176 13.03 -31.02 -28.59
N SER A 177 13.20 -32.34 -28.39
CA SER A 177 13.39 -32.92 -27.06
C SER A 177 14.74 -32.53 -26.47
N ILE A 178 14.76 -32.25 -25.17
CA ILE A 178 15.97 -31.93 -24.43
C ILE A 178 16.45 -33.20 -23.72
N ALA A 179 17.70 -33.61 -23.97
CA ALA A 179 18.32 -34.74 -23.30
C ALA A 179 18.35 -34.53 -21.76
N PHE A 180 18.24 -35.60 -20.98
CA PHE A 180 18.14 -35.52 -19.52
C PHE A 180 19.28 -34.72 -18.88
N ALA A 181 20.54 -34.97 -19.27
CA ALA A 181 21.69 -34.21 -18.78
C ALA A 181 21.56 -32.70 -19.06
N ALA A 182 21.10 -32.31 -20.26
CA ALA A 182 20.88 -30.91 -20.61
C ALA A 182 19.70 -30.28 -19.85
N ARG A 183 18.70 -31.07 -19.43
CA ARG A 183 17.64 -30.61 -18.52
C ARG A 183 18.23 -30.27 -17.15
N LEU A 184 19.09 -31.14 -16.59
CA LEU A 184 19.77 -30.88 -15.32
C LEU A 184 20.65 -29.63 -15.40
N SER A 185 21.45 -29.47 -16.45
CA SER A 185 22.29 -28.27 -16.62
C SER A 185 21.46 -26.98 -16.71
N ARG A 186 20.33 -27.00 -17.42
CA ARG A 186 19.41 -25.85 -17.49
C ARG A 186 18.81 -25.52 -16.13
N LEU A 187 18.38 -26.53 -15.36
CA LEU A 187 17.85 -26.33 -14.01
C LEU A 187 18.92 -25.82 -13.04
N ALA A 188 20.15 -26.32 -13.15
CA ALA A 188 21.29 -25.87 -12.34
C ALA A 188 21.65 -24.39 -12.56
N ILE A 189 21.24 -23.80 -13.70
CA ILE A 189 21.38 -22.37 -13.98
C ILE A 189 20.10 -21.62 -13.59
N ALA A 190 18.94 -22.11 -14.02
CA ALA A 190 17.68 -21.40 -13.86
C ALA A 190 17.23 -21.33 -12.40
N VAL A 191 17.37 -22.40 -11.62
CA VAL A 191 16.91 -22.42 -10.23
C VAL A 191 17.69 -21.44 -9.36
N PRO A 192 19.04 -21.43 -9.34
CA PRO A 192 19.78 -20.43 -8.57
C PRO A 192 19.51 -19.00 -9.03
N ALA A 193 19.37 -18.76 -10.34
CA ALA A 193 19.03 -17.44 -10.87
C ALA A 193 17.66 -16.96 -10.40
N LEU A 194 16.65 -17.85 -10.37
CA LEU A 194 15.31 -17.52 -9.87
C LEU A 194 15.30 -17.33 -8.35
N VAL A 195 16.08 -18.11 -7.59
CA VAL A 195 16.22 -17.94 -6.13
C VAL A 195 16.89 -16.59 -5.81
N ALA A 196 17.97 -16.26 -6.52
CA ALA A 196 18.62 -14.96 -6.41
C ALA A 196 17.64 -13.83 -6.73
N PHE A 197 16.91 -13.94 -7.85
CA PHE A 197 15.90 -12.96 -8.23
C PHE A 197 14.81 -12.80 -7.17
N ALA A 198 14.26 -13.92 -6.66
CA ALA A 198 13.23 -13.90 -5.62
C ALA A 198 13.72 -13.25 -4.32
N SER A 199 14.97 -13.51 -3.91
CA SER A 199 15.56 -12.89 -2.72
C SER A 199 15.70 -11.37 -2.82
N MET A 200 15.80 -10.84 -4.04
CA MET A 200 15.89 -9.40 -4.30
C MET A 200 14.53 -8.69 -4.29
N MET A 201 13.42 -9.44 -4.39
CA MET A 201 12.06 -8.87 -4.40
C MET A 201 11.59 -8.47 -3.00
N ASP A 202 12.32 -8.84 -1.95
CA ASP A 202 12.12 -8.26 -0.63
C ASP A 202 12.54 -6.77 -0.65
N TYR A 203 11.57 -5.90 -0.88
CA TYR A 203 11.77 -4.44 -0.87
C TYR A 203 12.22 -3.92 0.50
N ALA A 204 11.93 -4.67 1.58
CA ALA A 204 12.30 -4.29 2.93
C ALA A 204 13.81 -4.45 3.16
N THR A 205 14.57 -5.02 2.21
CA THR A 205 16.03 -5.11 2.29
C THR A 205 16.69 -4.35 1.14
N PHE A 206 17.81 -3.70 1.44
CA PHE A 206 18.66 -3.15 0.39
C PHE A 206 19.30 -4.30 -0.40
N SER A 207 19.26 -4.20 -1.72
CA SER A 207 19.93 -5.14 -2.61
C SER A 207 20.73 -4.38 -3.64
N TRP A 208 22.06 -4.52 -3.57
CA TRP A 208 22.98 -3.91 -4.52
C TRP A 208 22.69 -4.36 -5.96
N VAL A 209 22.38 -5.64 -6.16
CA VAL A 209 22.04 -6.16 -7.49
C VAL A 209 20.74 -5.54 -7.99
N ARG A 210 19.75 -5.35 -7.12
CA ARG A 210 18.45 -4.78 -7.49
C ARG A 210 18.61 -3.34 -7.97
N ASP A 211 19.38 -2.56 -7.23
CA ASP A 211 19.75 -1.19 -7.58
C ASP A 211 20.46 -1.11 -8.94
N ARG A 212 21.45 -1.97 -9.18
CA ARG A 212 22.15 -2.02 -10.49
C ARG A 212 21.28 -2.49 -11.64
N LEU A 213 20.26 -3.29 -11.37
CA LEU A 213 19.25 -3.68 -12.36
C LEU A 213 18.16 -2.61 -12.57
N GLN A 214 18.25 -1.47 -11.88
CA GLN A 214 17.30 -0.35 -11.93
C GLN A 214 15.88 -0.75 -11.51
N ILE A 215 15.78 -1.73 -10.61
CA ILE A 215 14.50 -2.16 -10.05
C ILE A 215 14.30 -1.37 -8.75
N VAL A 216 13.40 -0.38 -8.76
CA VAL A 216 13.22 0.54 -7.63
C VAL A 216 11.85 0.32 -7.02
N PRO A 217 11.74 -0.36 -5.87
CA PRO A 217 10.44 -0.56 -5.21
C PRO A 217 9.83 0.79 -4.80
N MET A 218 8.62 1.06 -5.28
CA MET A 218 7.88 2.30 -4.96
C MET A 218 6.58 1.96 -4.23
N MET A 219 6.70 1.50 -2.98
CA MET A 219 5.54 1.00 -2.23
C MET A 219 4.51 2.10 -1.93
N TRP A 220 4.95 3.36 -1.93
CA TRP A 220 4.08 4.51 -1.69
C TRP A 220 3.26 4.97 -2.89
N ASP A 221 3.72 4.68 -4.10
CA ASP A 221 3.01 5.00 -5.33
C ASP A 221 3.06 3.80 -6.25
N GLN A 222 2.01 2.98 -6.20
CA GLN A 222 1.95 1.77 -6.99
C GLN A 222 1.70 2.06 -8.47
N LYS A 223 1.12 3.21 -8.84
CA LYS A 223 1.03 3.60 -10.25
C LYS A 223 2.42 3.84 -10.80
N GLU A 224 3.24 4.61 -10.08
CA GLU A 224 4.63 4.85 -10.49
C GLU A 224 5.48 3.58 -10.38
N ASN A 225 5.25 2.72 -9.38
CA ASN A 225 5.91 1.41 -9.27
C ASN A 225 5.73 0.58 -10.55
N TYR A 226 4.49 0.45 -11.03
CA TYR A 226 4.17 -0.30 -12.26
C TYR A 226 4.64 0.44 -13.50
N ARG A 227 4.59 1.78 -13.52
CA ARG A 227 5.06 2.59 -14.65
C ARG A 227 6.59 2.51 -14.81
N SER A 228 7.33 2.54 -13.71
CA SER A 228 8.80 2.54 -13.70
C SER A 228 9.36 1.13 -13.84
N ASN A 229 8.93 0.17 -13.00
CA ASN A 229 9.47 -1.19 -13.00
C ASN A 229 8.86 -2.11 -14.07
N GLY A 230 7.75 -1.70 -14.69
CA GLY A 230 6.97 -2.56 -15.57
C GLY A 230 6.11 -3.55 -14.79
N PHE A 231 5.09 -4.09 -15.47
CA PHE A 231 4.05 -4.91 -14.88
C PHE A 231 4.62 -6.13 -14.15
N THR A 232 5.50 -6.88 -14.82
CA THR A 232 6.03 -8.15 -14.31
C THR A 232 6.82 -7.98 -13.02
N LEU A 233 7.74 -7.01 -12.98
CA LEU A 233 8.60 -6.78 -11.82
C LEU A 233 7.83 -6.11 -10.68
N ALA A 234 6.96 -5.14 -10.99
CA ALA A 234 6.12 -4.50 -9.97
C ALA A 234 5.15 -5.50 -9.31
N PHE A 235 4.57 -6.42 -10.09
CA PHE A 235 3.76 -7.52 -9.57
C PHE A 235 4.59 -8.44 -8.67
N ALA A 236 5.81 -8.80 -9.08
CA ALA A 236 6.71 -9.63 -8.28
C ALA A 236 7.14 -8.95 -6.97
N LEU A 237 7.39 -7.63 -6.96
CA LEU A 237 7.71 -6.85 -5.77
C LEU A 237 6.58 -6.87 -4.72
N ASN A 238 5.33 -6.99 -5.16
CA ASN A 238 4.17 -7.08 -4.27
C ASN A 238 3.86 -8.52 -3.82
N LEU A 239 4.51 -9.55 -4.39
CA LEU A 239 4.22 -10.95 -4.12
C LEU A 239 4.47 -11.38 -2.66
N PRO A 240 5.54 -10.92 -1.97
CA PRO A 240 5.76 -11.25 -0.56
C PRO A 240 4.58 -10.89 0.36
N MET A 241 3.73 -9.95 -0.07
CA MET A 241 2.67 -9.35 0.73
C MET A 241 1.31 -10.03 0.49
N ALA A 242 1.18 -10.83 -0.58
CA ALA A 242 -0.02 -11.61 -0.83
C ALA A 242 -0.19 -12.82 0.09
N LYS A 243 0.87 -13.28 0.76
CA LYS A 243 0.76 -14.44 1.65
C LYS A 243 0.42 -14.01 3.07
N VAL A 244 -0.86 -13.78 3.34
CA VAL A 244 -1.37 -13.67 4.71
C VAL A 244 -1.85 -15.05 5.17
N SER A 245 -1.04 -15.74 5.98
CA SER A 245 -1.42 -17.05 6.52
C SER A 245 -2.23 -16.90 7.79
N ALA A 246 -3.27 -17.72 7.95
CA ALA A 246 -4.02 -17.79 9.20
C ALA A 246 -3.07 -18.08 10.37
N PRO A 247 -3.22 -17.40 11.52
CA PRO A 247 -2.49 -17.74 12.73
C PRO A 247 -2.71 -19.20 13.09
N ALA A 248 -1.67 -19.85 13.62
CA ALA A 248 -1.77 -21.24 14.06
C ALA A 248 -2.94 -21.42 15.06
N GLY A 249 -3.84 -22.36 14.78
CA GLY A 249 -5.02 -22.62 15.60
C GLY A 249 -6.25 -21.73 15.32
N TYR A 250 -6.20 -20.85 14.31
CA TYR A 250 -7.36 -20.06 13.90
C TYR A 250 -8.57 -20.95 13.55
N SER A 251 -9.69 -20.70 14.21
CA SER A 251 -10.99 -21.35 14.00
C SER A 251 -12.07 -20.52 14.70
N GLU A 252 -13.33 -20.72 14.31
CA GLU A 252 -14.47 -20.15 15.03
C GLU A 252 -14.40 -20.43 16.54
N ARG A 253 -14.07 -21.67 16.92
CA ARG A 253 -13.92 -22.08 18.32
C ARG A 253 -12.83 -21.28 19.03
N ALA A 254 -11.69 -21.04 18.38
CA ALA A 254 -10.59 -20.27 18.98
C ALA A 254 -10.98 -18.80 19.19
N VAL A 255 -11.64 -18.18 18.20
CA VAL A 255 -12.15 -16.80 18.33
C VAL A 255 -13.23 -16.72 19.40
N ASN A 256 -14.13 -17.70 19.47
CA ASN A 256 -15.17 -17.80 20.51
C ASN A 256 -14.63 -18.08 21.91
N ALA A 257 -13.42 -18.64 22.02
CA ALA A 257 -12.71 -18.83 23.29
C ALA A 257 -11.99 -17.57 23.79
N ILE A 258 -11.82 -16.53 22.94
CA ILE A 258 -11.39 -15.21 23.41
C ILE A 258 -12.50 -14.70 24.36
N GLY A 259 -12.15 -14.46 25.62
CA GLY A 259 -13.12 -14.12 26.66
C GLY A 259 -13.95 -12.91 26.27
N LYS A 260 -15.27 -12.95 26.54
CA LYS A 260 -16.17 -11.83 26.23
C LYS A 260 -15.65 -10.52 26.83
N PRO A 261 -15.74 -9.39 26.12
CA PRO A 261 -15.48 -8.09 26.71
C PRO A 261 -16.32 -7.89 27.96
N GLY A 262 -15.70 -7.42 29.04
CA GLY A 262 -16.41 -7.01 30.27
C GLY A 262 -17.07 -5.63 30.14
N VAL A 263 -17.05 -5.03 28.95
CA VAL A 263 -17.46 -3.68 28.65
C VAL A 263 -18.47 -3.72 27.50
N ALA A 264 -19.62 -3.08 27.68
CA ALA A 264 -20.64 -2.88 26.65
C ALA A 264 -20.47 -1.49 26.00
N ILE A 265 -21.22 -1.21 24.93
CA ILE A 265 -21.29 0.15 24.39
C ILE A 265 -22.05 1.03 25.38
N ALA A 266 -21.47 2.18 25.74
CA ALA A 266 -22.17 3.25 26.45
C ALA A 266 -21.60 4.61 26.04
N LEU A 267 -22.49 5.57 25.84
CA LEU A 267 -22.17 6.95 25.49
C LEU A 267 -22.62 7.89 26.63
N PRO A 268 -21.97 9.04 26.81
CA PRO A 268 -22.46 10.07 27.74
C PRO A 268 -23.76 10.71 27.22
N ASP A 269 -24.55 11.28 28.13
CA ASP A 269 -25.81 11.98 27.81
C ASP A 269 -25.59 13.10 26.79
N GLU A 270 -24.54 13.91 26.98
CA GLU A 270 -24.08 14.90 26.01
C GLU A 270 -22.88 14.33 25.24
N GLN A 271 -23.15 13.85 24.02
CA GLN A 271 -22.16 13.25 23.14
C GLN A 271 -21.09 14.28 22.72
N PRO A 272 -19.80 14.02 22.95
CA PRO A 272 -18.73 14.93 22.55
C PRO A 272 -18.47 14.93 21.06
N ASP A 273 -18.04 16.06 20.52
CA ASP A 273 -17.39 16.14 19.23
C ASP A 273 -15.95 15.58 19.34
N ILE A 274 -15.50 14.80 18.36
CA ILE A 274 -14.18 14.17 18.37
C ILE A 274 -13.39 14.62 17.14
N ILE A 275 -12.20 15.16 17.36
CA ILE A 275 -11.27 15.58 16.30
C ILE A 275 -9.94 14.88 16.52
N MET A 276 -9.51 14.09 15.54
CA MET A 276 -8.17 13.51 15.50
C MET A 276 -7.38 14.19 14.38
N VAL A 277 -6.23 14.77 14.70
CA VAL A 277 -5.31 15.39 13.74
C VAL A 277 -3.99 14.63 13.78
N MET A 278 -3.70 13.91 12.72
CA MET A 278 -2.38 13.33 12.49
C MET A 278 -1.53 14.34 11.73
N ASN A 279 -0.50 14.86 12.37
CA ASN A 279 0.37 15.89 11.81
C ASN A 279 1.60 15.25 11.15
N GLU A 280 1.73 15.51 9.85
CA GLU A 280 2.76 14.93 8.99
C GLU A 280 4.18 15.28 9.47
N SER A 281 4.97 14.24 9.74
CA SER A 281 6.36 14.32 10.19
C SER A 281 6.57 15.20 11.43
N PHE A 282 5.56 15.34 12.30
CA PHE A 282 5.64 16.18 13.50
C PHE A 282 6.49 15.52 14.58
N TRP A 283 7.65 16.11 14.85
CA TRP A 283 8.64 15.60 15.79
C TRP A 283 9.35 16.77 16.50
N ASP A 284 9.89 16.54 17.68
CA ASP A 284 10.61 17.56 18.46
C ASP A 284 12.06 17.73 17.98
N PRO A 285 12.39 18.80 17.22
CA PRO A 285 13.73 19.00 16.69
C PRO A 285 14.78 19.32 17.77
N THR A 286 14.37 19.70 18.98
CA THR A 286 15.29 19.99 20.08
C THR A 286 15.87 18.73 20.72
N ARG A 287 15.40 17.54 20.30
CA ARG A 287 15.99 16.24 20.68
C ARG A 287 17.28 15.94 19.92
N LEU A 288 17.63 16.71 18.88
CA LEU A 288 18.92 16.57 18.19
C LEU A 288 20.06 16.96 19.14
N PRO A 289 21.09 16.11 19.33
CA PRO A 289 22.22 16.43 20.19
C PRO A 289 23.01 17.62 19.64
N ASP A 290 23.54 18.45 20.54
CA ASP A 290 24.35 19.63 20.21
C ASP A 290 23.68 20.63 19.24
N VAL A 291 22.34 20.65 19.20
CA VAL A 291 21.54 21.62 18.44
C VAL A 291 20.76 22.50 19.41
N THR A 292 20.90 23.82 19.26
CA THR A 292 20.07 24.81 19.96
C THR A 292 19.17 25.52 18.97
N ILE A 293 17.86 25.58 19.28
CA ILE A 293 16.85 26.26 18.49
C ILE A 293 16.19 27.32 19.38
N LYS A 294 16.18 28.57 18.94
CA LYS A 294 15.59 29.69 19.68
C LYS A 294 14.69 30.53 18.77
N PRO A 295 13.46 30.88 19.18
CA PRO A 295 12.74 30.41 20.38
C PRO A 295 12.41 28.90 20.31
N ASP A 296 11.73 28.37 21.33
CA ASP A 296 11.28 26.96 21.32
C ASP A 296 10.26 26.73 20.18
N PRO A 297 10.53 25.85 19.20
CA PRO A 297 9.66 25.68 18.05
C PRO A 297 8.37 24.92 18.37
N ILE A 298 8.25 24.23 19.50
CA ILE A 298 7.06 23.42 19.81
C ILE A 298 6.57 23.62 21.25
N GLY A 299 6.62 24.88 21.72
CA GLY A 299 6.35 25.23 23.10
C GLY A 299 4.92 24.88 23.57
N PHE A 300 3.90 24.97 22.71
CA PHE A 300 2.52 24.69 23.11
C PHE A 300 2.31 23.20 23.38
N ILE A 301 2.66 22.31 22.43
CA ILE A 301 2.55 20.86 22.64
C ILE A 301 3.38 20.44 23.84
N ARG A 302 4.62 20.93 24.00
CA ARG A 302 5.49 20.58 25.13
C ARG A 302 4.85 20.91 26.48
N SER A 303 4.14 22.04 26.58
CA SER A 303 3.44 22.45 27.81
C SER A 303 2.14 21.69 28.07
N THR A 304 1.57 21.06 27.04
CA THR A 304 0.24 20.42 27.08
C THR A 304 0.28 18.91 26.81
N GLN A 305 1.45 18.32 26.60
CA GLN A 305 1.63 16.96 26.10
C GLN A 305 1.01 15.88 27.00
N SER A 306 0.41 14.87 26.36
CA SER A 306 -0.12 13.68 27.01
C SER A 306 0.90 12.54 27.10
N GLY A 307 1.75 12.42 26.08
CA GLY A 307 2.72 11.35 25.93
C GLY A 307 3.37 11.35 24.54
N HIS A 308 3.72 10.17 24.03
CA HIS A 308 4.25 9.99 22.67
C HIS A 308 3.52 8.87 21.94
N VAL A 309 3.47 8.97 20.61
CA VAL A 309 3.17 7.82 19.74
C VAL A 309 4.49 7.17 19.35
N PHE A 310 4.63 5.87 19.58
CA PHE A 310 5.71 5.05 19.02
C PHE A 310 5.31 4.66 17.60
N SER A 311 5.86 5.39 16.61
CA SER A 311 5.52 5.15 15.22
C SER A 311 6.07 3.80 14.72
N PRO A 312 5.25 2.97 14.06
CA PRO A 312 5.75 1.79 13.35
C PRO A 312 6.57 2.16 12.09
N GLU A 313 6.60 3.44 11.71
CA GLU A 313 7.21 3.93 10.48
C GLU A 313 8.27 5.00 10.73
N PHE A 314 9.09 5.24 9.71
CA PHE A 314 10.13 6.27 9.70
C PHE A 314 10.19 6.94 8.34
N GLY A 315 10.09 8.26 8.30
CA GLY A 315 10.27 9.06 7.09
C GLY A 315 9.23 8.86 5.98
N GLY A 316 8.15 8.13 6.24
CA GLY A 316 7.06 7.91 5.29
C GLY A 316 6.07 6.83 5.76
N MET A 317 5.28 6.30 4.81
CA MET A 317 4.28 5.24 5.05
C MET A 317 3.18 5.61 6.05
N THR A 318 2.84 6.90 6.13
CA THR A 318 1.75 7.52 6.91
C THR A 318 0.47 6.67 7.02
N ALA A 319 0.05 6.01 5.93
CA ALA A 319 -1.14 5.14 5.89
C ALA A 319 -1.12 3.98 6.90
N ASN A 320 0.06 3.50 7.32
CA ASN A 320 0.18 2.46 8.34
C ASN A 320 -0.18 2.99 9.73
N VAL A 321 0.21 4.23 10.03
CA VAL A 321 -0.16 4.92 11.27
C VAL A 321 -1.66 5.22 11.29
N GLU A 322 -2.23 5.67 10.17
CA GLU A 322 -3.68 5.87 10.05
C GLU A 322 -4.45 4.58 10.31
N PHE A 323 -4.01 3.47 9.70
CA PHE A 323 -4.62 2.16 9.89
C PHE A 323 -4.68 1.79 11.37
N GLU A 324 -3.55 1.87 12.08
CA GLU A 324 -3.51 1.55 13.50
C GLU A 324 -4.37 2.52 14.33
N ALA A 325 -4.25 3.82 14.08
CA ALA A 325 -4.96 4.87 14.82
C ALA A 325 -6.49 4.83 14.65
N LEU A 326 -6.99 4.38 13.50
CA LEU A 326 -8.43 4.33 13.20
C LEU A 326 -9.06 2.98 13.54
N THR A 327 -8.31 1.88 13.44
CA THR A 327 -8.87 0.52 13.63
C THR A 327 -8.54 -0.07 14.99
N GLY A 328 -7.48 0.40 15.65
CA GLY A 328 -6.91 -0.23 16.83
C GLY A 328 -6.31 -1.61 16.54
N PHE A 329 -6.11 -1.98 15.27
CA PHE A 329 -5.32 -3.13 14.86
C PHE A 329 -3.84 -2.76 14.79
N SER A 330 -2.95 -3.76 14.77
CA SER A 330 -1.50 -3.55 14.69
C SER A 330 -0.94 -4.05 13.37
N ASN A 331 -0.11 -3.22 12.72
CA ASN A 331 0.63 -3.58 11.52
C ASN A 331 1.64 -4.70 11.81
N ALA A 332 2.04 -4.90 13.06
CA ALA A 332 2.97 -5.94 13.49
C ALA A 332 2.53 -7.36 13.07
N PHE A 333 1.22 -7.62 13.05
CA PHE A 333 0.66 -8.93 12.71
C PHE A 333 0.52 -9.20 11.21
N LEU A 334 0.77 -8.21 10.37
CA LEU A 334 0.72 -8.33 8.92
C LEU A 334 2.10 -8.73 8.35
N PRO A 335 2.19 -9.19 7.09
CA PRO A 335 3.48 -9.44 6.44
C PRO A 335 4.40 -8.22 6.48
N THR A 336 5.71 -8.44 6.56
CA THR A 336 6.69 -7.36 6.68
C THR A 336 6.53 -6.30 5.58
N GLY A 337 6.48 -5.04 6.04
CA GLY A 337 6.28 -3.81 5.30
C GLY A 337 4.91 -3.63 4.63
N SER A 338 3.93 -4.46 5.01
CA SER A 338 2.52 -4.28 4.61
C SER A 338 2.08 -2.83 4.66
N ILE A 339 1.31 -2.45 3.63
CA ILE A 339 0.58 -1.19 3.58
C ILE A 339 -0.90 -1.53 3.46
N PRO A 340 -1.61 -1.67 4.60
CA PRO A 340 -2.94 -2.26 4.64
C PRO A 340 -3.93 -1.58 3.70
N TYR A 341 -3.85 -0.26 3.57
CA TYR A 341 -4.68 0.54 2.68
C TYR A 341 -4.55 0.11 1.22
N GLN A 342 -3.31 -0.10 0.76
CA GLN A 342 -3.05 -0.50 -0.62
C GLN A 342 -3.33 -1.97 -0.89
N GLN A 343 -3.47 -2.82 0.14
CA GLN A 343 -3.32 -4.27 -0.06
C GLN A 343 -4.47 -5.10 0.48
N TYR A 344 -5.04 -4.69 1.61
CA TYR A 344 -5.93 -5.54 2.38
C TYR A 344 -7.31 -4.90 2.58
N ILE A 345 -7.41 -3.57 2.72
CA ILE A 345 -8.70 -2.93 2.98
C ILE A 345 -9.45 -2.73 1.66
N ARG A 346 -10.43 -3.60 1.41
CA ARG A 346 -11.29 -3.60 0.21
C ARG A 346 -12.78 -3.68 0.53
N THR A 347 -13.12 -4.13 1.74
CA THR A 347 -14.48 -4.27 2.23
C THR A 347 -14.58 -3.64 3.62
N PRO A 348 -15.80 -3.36 4.11
CA PRO A 348 -15.96 -2.81 5.45
C PRO A 348 -15.27 -3.64 6.53
N ILE A 349 -14.45 -2.95 7.34
CA ILE A 349 -13.77 -3.48 8.53
C ILE A 349 -14.05 -2.56 9.73
N PRO A 350 -13.91 -3.05 10.98
CA PRO A 350 -14.09 -2.20 12.15
C PRO A 350 -13.15 -0.99 12.17
N SER A 351 -13.68 0.15 12.59
CA SER A 351 -12.95 1.40 12.77
C SER A 351 -13.71 2.33 13.72
N LEU A 352 -13.01 3.34 14.27
CA LEU A 352 -13.64 4.43 15.02
C LEU A 352 -14.75 5.11 14.22
N ALA A 353 -14.54 5.35 12.92
CA ALA A 353 -15.56 5.97 12.07
C ALA A 353 -16.78 5.07 11.89
N THR A 354 -16.61 3.76 11.69
CA THR A 354 -17.76 2.84 11.58
C THR A 354 -18.56 2.81 12.87
N PHE A 355 -17.89 2.71 14.02
CA PHE A 355 -18.54 2.74 15.33
C PHE A 355 -19.25 4.08 15.59
N LEU A 356 -18.56 5.21 15.51
CA LEU A 356 -19.15 6.51 15.84
C LEU A 356 -20.31 6.86 14.88
N ARG A 357 -20.21 6.48 13.61
CA ARG A 357 -21.32 6.63 12.66
C ARG A 357 -22.56 5.84 13.07
N SER A 358 -22.39 4.59 13.53
CA SER A 358 -23.51 3.78 14.02
C SER A 358 -24.21 4.42 15.24
N GLU A 359 -23.47 5.20 16.02
CA GLU A 359 -23.97 5.97 17.16
C GLU A 359 -24.49 7.37 16.78
N GLY A 360 -24.61 7.67 15.49
CA GLY A 360 -25.22 8.91 14.98
C GLY A 360 -24.26 10.09 14.80
N TYR A 361 -22.94 9.85 14.85
CA TYR A 361 -21.95 10.88 14.55
C TYR A 361 -21.84 11.11 13.04
N GLU A 362 -21.68 12.36 12.64
CA GLU A 362 -21.20 12.72 11.30
C GLU A 362 -19.71 12.38 11.18
N THR A 363 -19.34 11.52 10.24
CA THR A 363 -17.95 11.05 10.11
C THR A 363 -17.25 11.62 8.89
N ARG A 364 -16.11 12.28 9.09
CA ARG A 364 -15.37 12.92 7.99
C ARG A 364 -13.86 12.73 8.06
N ALA A 365 -13.28 12.31 6.95
CA ALA A 365 -11.83 12.35 6.74
C ALA A 365 -11.46 13.63 5.97
N ILE A 366 -10.31 14.25 6.28
CA ILE A 366 -9.84 15.49 5.66
C ILE A 366 -8.34 15.39 5.38
N HIS A 367 -7.92 15.56 4.12
CA HIS A 367 -6.50 15.54 3.75
C HIS A 367 -6.25 16.40 2.51
N PRO A 368 -5.36 17.40 2.55
CA PRO A 368 -5.17 18.35 1.44
C PRO A 368 -4.25 17.82 0.34
N PHE A 369 -4.45 16.57 -0.06
CA PHE A 369 -3.77 15.92 -1.19
C PHE A 369 -4.75 15.06 -1.98
N ALA A 370 -4.33 14.58 -3.13
CA ALA A 370 -5.17 13.79 -4.03
C ALA A 370 -5.75 12.55 -3.33
N GLY A 371 -7.07 12.36 -3.47
CA GLY A 371 -7.79 11.32 -2.70
C GLY A 371 -7.40 9.89 -3.06
N TRP A 372 -6.88 9.67 -4.27
CA TRP A 372 -6.39 8.37 -4.71
C TRP A 372 -5.08 7.94 -4.04
N PHE A 373 -4.30 8.88 -3.48
CA PHE A 373 -3.03 8.56 -2.85
C PHE A 373 -3.24 7.66 -1.63
N TRP A 374 -2.42 6.61 -1.50
CA TRP A 374 -2.63 5.49 -0.58
C TRP A 374 -3.97 4.74 -0.72
N ASN A 375 -4.71 4.93 -1.81
CA ASN A 375 -6.08 4.43 -1.97
C ASN A 375 -7.06 4.93 -0.89
N ARG A 376 -6.84 6.14 -0.34
CA ARG A 376 -7.66 6.70 0.76
C ARG A 376 -9.13 6.82 0.42
N SER A 377 -9.49 7.17 -0.82
CA SER A 377 -10.92 7.25 -1.21
C SER A 377 -11.68 5.95 -0.95
N MET A 378 -11.15 4.80 -1.39
CA MET A 378 -11.81 3.51 -1.18
C MET A 378 -11.68 3.04 0.27
N VAL A 379 -10.52 3.30 0.89
CA VAL A 379 -10.24 2.87 2.25
C VAL A 379 -11.09 3.62 3.27
N TYR A 380 -11.19 4.95 3.20
CA TYR A 380 -12.03 5.71 4.12
C TYR A 380 -13.50 5.34 4.01
N GLN A 381 -13.98 5.02 2.80
CA GLN A 381 -15.31 4.45 2.62
C GLN A 381 -15.44 3.09 3.33
N ALA A 382 -14.46 2.19 3.19
CA ALA A 382 -14.42 0.90 3.87
C ALA A 382 -14.22 1.01 5.39
N LEU A 383 -13.62 2.10 5.87
CA LEU A 383 -13.53 2.46 7.29
C LEU A 383 -14.76 3.24 7.77
N GLY A 384 -15.83 3.35 6.97
CA GLY A 384 -17.11 3.87 7.44
C GLY A 384 -17.25 5.39 7.41
N PHE A 385 -16.24 6.15 6.97
CA PHE A 385 -16.38 7.61 6.81
C PHE A 385 -17.45 7.95 5.78
N GLU A 386 -18.34 8.88 6.12
CA GLU A 386 -19.40 9.36 5.22
C GLU A 386 -18.87 10.32 4.17
N THR A 387 -17.87 11.12 4.52
CA THR A 387 -17.25 12.08 3.60
C THR A 387 -15.74 12.04 3.71
N PHE A 388 -15.06 12.07 2.56
CA PHE A 388 -13.63 12.34 2.48
C PHE A 388 -13.40 13.64 1.71
N MET A 389 -12.85 14.64 2.40
CA MET A 389 -12.43 15.91 1.81
C MET A 389 -10.96 15.85 1.42
N SER A 390 -10.72 15.56 0.15
CA SER A 390 -9.40 15.53 -0.50
C SER A 390 -9.08 16.86 -1.21
N GLU A 391 -7.90 17.01 -1.83
CA GLU A 391 -7.55 18.20 -2.64
C GLU A 391 -8.62 18.52 -3.71
N GLU A 392 -9.26 17.49 -4.28
CA GLU A 392 -10.29 17.63 -5.32
C GLU A 392 -11.59 18.27 -4.80
N THR A 393 -11.85 18.24 -3.49
CA THR A 393 -13.12 18.68 -2.88
C THR A 393 -12.95 19.75 -1.81
N LEU A 394 -11.75 19.93 -1.28
CA LEU A 394 -11.41 21.02 -0.37
C LEU A 394 -11.44 22.37 -1.09
N PRO A 395 -11.76 23.47 -0.37
CA PRO A 395 -11.48 24.80 -0.89
C PRO A 395 -9.97 24.95 -1.12
N LYS A 396 -9.57 25.86 -2.00
CA LYS A 396 -8.14 26.16 -2.21
C LYS A 396 -7.52 26.66 -0.92
N LEU A 397 -6.76 25.80 -0.25
CA LEU A 397 -6.07 26.13 0.98
C LEU A 397 -4.84 26.99 0.68
N LYS A 398 -4.54 27.94 1.58
CA LYS A 398 -3.30 28.70 1.53
C LYS A 398 -2.13 27.72 1.65
N LYS A 399 -1.05 28.01 0.92
CA LYS A 399 0.17 27.21 0.94
C LYS A 399 1.22 27.81 1.87
N ARG A 400 2.04 26.94 2.45
CA ARG A 400 3.29 27.27 3.14
C ARG A 400 4.42 26.52 2.43
N GLY A 401 5.29 27.26 1.75
CA GLY A 401 6.13 26.67 0.70
C GLY A 401 5.25 26.20 -0.47
N THR A 402 5.41 24.94 -0.89
CA THR A 402 4.66 24.35 -2.03
C THR A 402 3.40 23.58 -1.63
N LEU A 403 3.24 23.27 -0.34
CA LEU A 403 2.20 22.40 0.22
C LEU A 403 1.13 23.22 0.95
N ALA A 404 -0.06 22.64 1.12
CA ALA A 404 -1.12 23.26 1.90
C ALA A 404 -0.65 23.49 3.35
N SER A 405 -0.93 24.68 3.88
CA SER A 405 -0.47 25.05 5.22
C SER A 405 -1.34 24.46 6.31
N ASP A 406 -0.74 24.08 7.44
CA ASP A 406 -1.46 23.52 8.59
C ASP A 406 -2.48 24.52 9.15
N ALA A 407 -2.15 25.81 9.21
CA ALA A 407 -3.07 26.86 9.65
C ALA A 407 -4.33 26.95 8.78
N ALA A 408 -4.20 26.75 7.46
CA ALA A 408 -5.35 26.76 6.55
C ALA A 408 -6.20 25.50 6.70
N LEU A 409 -5.56 24.34 6.88
CA LEU A 409 -6.27 23.08 7.11
C LEU A 409 -7.02 23.11 8.45
N VAL A 410 -6.39 23.55 9.54
CA VAL A 410 -7.05 23.72 10.85
C VAL A 410 -8.19 24.73 10.77
N GLY A 411 -8.01 25.84 10.06
CA GLY A 411 -9.11 26.78 9.80
C GLY A 411 -10.30 26.13 9.09
N GLU A 412 -10.04 25.23 8.14
CA GLU A 412 -11.09 24.46 7.47
C GLU A 412 -11.74 23.41 8.40
N ILE A 413 -10.97 22.71 9.23
CA ILE A 413 -11.51 21.78 10.26
C ILE A 413 -12.49 22.53 11.17
N ILE A 414 -12.08 23.69 11.69
CA ILE A 414 -12.89 24.56 12.54
C ILE A 414 -14.16 24.98 11.81
N ARG A 415 -14.05 25.47 10.56
CA ARG A 415 -15.21 25.89 9.76
C ARG A 415 -16.20 24.75 9.54
N GLN A 416 -15.69 23.54 9.28
CA GLN A 416 -16.51 22.35 9.10
C GLN A 416 -17.21 21.94 10.39
N ALA A 417 -16.53 22.08 11.54
CA ALA A 417 -17.05 21.74 12.85
C ALA A 417 -18.11 22.73 13.34
N ASP A 418 -17.92 24.03 13.11
CA ASP A 418 -18.91 25.08 13.43
C ASP A 418 -20.18 24.95 12.58
N ALA A 419 -20.08 24.33 11.40
CA ALA A 419 -21.23 24.04 10.56
C ALA A 419 -22.01 22.78 11.00
N GLN A 420 -21.47 21.94 11.89
CA GLN A 420 -22.14 20.72 12.34
C GLN A 420 -23.10 21.00 13.50
N LYS A 421 -24.30 20.41 13.41
CA LYS A 421 -25.29 20.43 14.49
C LYS A 421 -25.26 19.14 15.31
N GLN A 422 -25.04 18.01 14.66
CA GLN A 422 -24.89 16.70 15.28
C GLN A 422 -23.48 16.54 15.88
N PRO A 423 -23.27 15.61 16.83
CA PRO A 423 -21.92 15.18 17.18
C PRO A 423 -21.18 14.69 15.94
N PHE A 424 -19.87 14.87 15.89
CA PHE A 424 -19.07 14.51 14.73
C PHE A 424 -17.75 13.87 15.12
N PHE A 425 -17.23 13.06 14.20
CA PHE A 425 -15.88 12.52 14.24
C PHE A 425 -15.11 12.95 13.00
N PHE A 426 -14.14 13.85 13.19
CA PHE A 426 -13.25 14.30 12.14
C PHE A 426 -11.87 13.70 12.30
N PHE A 427 -11.36 13.08 11.24
CA PHE A 427 -9.98 12.62 11.14
C PHE A 427 -9.26 13.45 10.06
N ALA A 428 -8.28 14.23 10.46
CA ALA A 428 -7.50 15.07 9.55
C ALA A 428 -6.05 14.61 9.47
N VAL A 429 -5.50 14.57 8.26
CA VAL A 429 -4.08 14.28 8.02
C VAL A 429 -3.46 15.51 7.37
N THR A 430 -2.47 16.12 8.02
CA THR A 430 -1.82 17.32 7.49
C THR A 430 -0.84 16.99 6.36
N LEU A 431 -0.27 18.01 5.71
CA LEU A 431 0.66 17.84 4.59
C LEU A 431 1.88 18.78 4.67
N GLN A 432 1.79 19.88 5.42
CA GLN A 432 2.83 20.92 5.41
C GLN A 432 4.21 20.38 5.82
N GLY A 433 4.25 19.49 6.81
CA GLY A 433 5.48 18.90 7.34
C GLY A 433 6.16 17.87 6.43
N HIS A 434 5.55 17.50 5.29
CA HIS A 434 6.08 16.47 4.40
C HIS A 434 7.42 16.91 3.81
N GLY A 435 8.43 16.04 3.84
CA GLY A 435 9.76 16.29 3.27
C GLY A 435 9.77 16.49 1.74
N PRO A 436 10.90 16.91 1.15
CA PRO A 436 12.20 17.20 1.77
C PRO A 436 12.26 18.58 2.46
N TYR A 437 13.33 18.84 3.24
CA TYR A 437 13.52 20.08 4.03
C TYR A 437 14.67 20.96 3.51
N PRO A 438 14.65 21.41 2.23
CA PRO A 438 15.74 22.20 1.69
C PRO A 438 15.80 23.58 2.36
N PRO A 439 17.02 24.14 2.54
CA PRO A 439 17.21 25.50 3.02
C PRO A 439 16.34 26.51 2.26
N GLY A 440 15.63 27.39 2.98
CA GLY A 440 14.84 28.46 2.39
C GLY A 440 13.48 28.04 1.82
N ARG A 441 13.00 26.81 2.06
CA ARG A 441 11.65 26.32 1.66
C ARG A 441 10.53 27.31 1.99
N TYR A 442 10.70 28.05 3.08
CA TYR A 442 9.71 28.92 3.70
C TYR A 442 10.00 30.41 3.53
N GLY A 443 10.95 30.76 2.66
CA GLY A 443 11.40 32.14 2.46
C GLY A 443 12.63 32.48 3.29
N LYS A 444 13.05 33.75 3.24
CA LYS A 444 14.27 34.26 3.89
C LYS A 444 14.07 34.69 5.34
N GLU A 445 12.82 34.96 5.73
CA GLU A 445 12.47 35.35 7.10
C GLU A 445 12.09 34.08 7.87
N THR A 446 12.94 33.68 8.82
CA THR A 446 12.69 32.59 9.76
C THR A 446 12.47 33.17 11.16
N ARG A 447 11.58 32.55 11.93
CA ARG A 447 11.33 32.87 13.35
C ARG A 447 12.40 32.28 14.26
N HIS A 448 13.06 31.23 13.81
CA HIS A 448 14.00 30.44 14.59
C HIS A 448 15.44 30.65 14.13
N GLU A 449 16.31 30.83 15.12
CA GLU A 449 17.77 30.76 15.01
C GLU A 449 18.23 29.37 15.41
N VAL A 450 19.10 28.77 14.60
CA VAL A 450 19.65 27.42 14.83
C VAL A 450 21.16 27.49 14.98
N GLU A 451 21.64 27.07 16.14
CA GLU A 451 23.06 26.86 16.43
C GLU A 451 23.34 25.35 16.43
N ALA A 452 24.22 24.89 15.55
CA ALA A 452 24.60 23.48 15.44
C ALA A 452 26.02 23.37 14.86
N ASN A 453 26.82 22.43 15.36
CA ASN A 453 28.16 22.14 14.82
C ASN A 453 28.09 21.17 13.62
N THR A 454 27.40 21.59 12.57
CA THR A 454 27.14 20.78 11.35
C THR A 454 27.53 21.54 10.09
N THR A 455 27.38 20.92 8.92
CA THR A 455 27.46 21.65 7.65
C THR A 455 26.38 22.74 7.58
N GLY A 456 26.64 23.81 6.81
CA GLY A 456 25.68 24.90 6.63
C GLY A 456 24.33 24.42 6.07
N TRP A 457 24.38 23.48 5.13
CA TRP A 457 23.15 22.87 4.58
C TRP A 457 22.36 22.12 5.66
N ALA A 458 23.02 21.30 6.49
CA ALA A 458 22.33 20.54 7.56
C ALA A 458 21.71 21.47 8.61
N ARG A 459 22.44 22.51 9.03
CA ARG A 459 21.93 23.53 9.95
C ARG A 459 20.70 24.24 9.38
N ASP A 460 20.75 24.64 8.11
CA ASP A 460 19.65 25.36 7.47
C ASP A 460 18.45 24.43 7.15
N SER A 461 18.70 23.12 6.99
CA SER A 461 17.66 22.09 6.92
C SER A 461 16.96 21.90 8.28
N ILE A 462 17.72 21.90 9.39
CA ILE A 462 17.14 21.90 10.74
C ILE A 462 16.27 23.14 10.94
N ALA A 463 16.76 24.33 10.55
CA ALA A 463 15.99 25.57 10.64
C ALA A 463 14.68 25.49 9.84
N THR A 464 14.73 24.94 8.62
CA THR A 464 13.55 24.71 7.80
C THR A 464 12.54 23.78 8.47
N PHE A 465 13.01 22.69 9.07
CA PHE A 465 12.13 21.76 9.79
C PHE A 465 11.53 22.41 11.05
N ALA A 466 12.33 23.14 11.83
CA ALA A 466 11.88 23.86 13.03
C ALA A 466 10.77 24.88 12.74
N GLU A 467 10.86 25.63 11.62
CA GLU A 467 9.79 26.51 11.17
C GLU A 467 8.48 25.76 10.88
N GLY A 468 8.59 24.61 10.22
CA GLY A 468 7.42 23.77 9.91
C GLY A 468 6.77 23.21 11.18
N ALA A 469 7.57 22.74 12.14
CA ALA A 469 7.10 22.27 13.43
C ALA A 469 6.43 23.40 14.23
N ALA A 470 6.97 24.62 14.19
CA ALA A 470 6.35 25.77 14.85
C ALA A 470 5.02 26.18 14.23
N ASP A 471 4.89 26.13 12.90
CA ASP A 471 3.61 26.38 12.23
C ASP A 471 2.55 25.33 12.62
N ALA A 472 2.96 24.06 12.80
CA ALA A 472 2.08 22.98 13.27
C ALA A 472 1.66 23.17 14.73
N ASP A 473 2.60 23.57 15.60
CA ASP A 473 2.33 23.86 17.02
C ASP A 473 1.37 25.04 17.22
N ASP A 474 1.55 26.11 16.42
CA ASP A 474 0.62 27.25 16.40
C ASP A 474 -0.78 26.86 15.91
N SER A 475 -0.84 25.95 14.93
CA SER A 475 -2.11 25.44 14.39
C SER A 475 -2.83 24.57 15.42
N LEU A 476 -2.09 23.72 16.16
CA LEU A 476 -2.62 22.97 17.30
C LEU A 476 -3.17 23.91 18.38
N LYS A 477 -2.39 24.93 18.77
CA LYS A 477 -2.81 25.93 19.75
C LYS A 477 -4.12 26.59 19.33
N THR A 478 -4.23 26.98 18.06
CA THR A 478 -5.45 27.58 17.49
C THR A 478 -6.65 26.63 17.63
N LEU A 479 -6.48 25.35 17.31
CA LEU A 479 -7.54 24.34 17.41
C LEU A 479 -7.99 24.14 18.87
N VAL A 480 -7.06 24.03 19.80
CA VAL A 480 -7.39 23.88 21.24
C VAL A 480 -8.06 25.15 21.78
N GLU A 481 -7.60 26.34 21.42
CA GLU A 481 -8.21 27.60 21.86
C GLU A 481 -9.61 27.82 21.30
N TRP A 482 -9.89 27.35 20.09
CA TRP A 482 -11.25 27.31 19.55
C TRP A 482 -12.11 26.32 20.34
N ALA A 483 -11.65 25.09 20.56
CA ALA A 483 -12.42 24.06 21.26
C ALA A 483 -12.70 24.42 22.74
N ARG A 484 -11.78 25.16 23.39
CA ARG A 484 -11.98 25.72 24.74
C ARG A 484 -13.19 26.63 24.84
N LYS A 485 -13.58 27.28 23.75
CA LYS A 485 -14.71 28.24 23.72
C LYS A 485 -16.04 27.56 23.38
N ARG A 486 -16.04 26.26 23.04
CA ARG A 486 -17.25 25.52 22.69
C ARG A 486 -18.01 25.09 23.95
N GLU A 487 -19.34 25.17 23.88
CA GLU A 487 -20.22 24.66 24.94
C GLU A 487 -20.31 23.13 24.91
N ARG A 488 -20.48 22.52 23.73
CA ARG A 488 -20.51 21.06 23.58
C ARG A 488 -19.16 20.45 24.00
N PRO A 489 -19.13 19.31 24.71
CA PRO A 489 -17.93 18.54 24.95
C PRO A 489 -17.16 18.29 23.65
N THR A 490 -15.85 18.49 23.67
CA THR A 490 -14.99 18.30 22.49
C THR A 490 -13.69 17.65 22.93
N VAL A 491 -13.34 16.55 22.26
CA VAL A 491 -12.09 15.81 22.43
C VAL A 491 -11.21 16.04 21.20
N ILE A 492 -9.95 16.40 21.42
CA ILE A 492 -8.92 16.55 20.41
C ILE A 492 -7.81 15.54 20.69
N ALA A 493 -7.48 14.71 19.70
CA ALA A 493 -6.20 14.02 19.64
C ALA A 493 -5.32 14.66 18.58
N PHE A 494 -4.10 15.05 18.93
CA PHE A 494 -3.11 15.56 17.97
C PHE A 494 -1.82 14.78 18.14
N PHE A 495 -1.30 14.21 17.06
CA PHE A 495 -0.12 13.35 17.12
C PHE A 495 0.69 13.39 15.83
N GLY A 496 2.01 13.21 15.94
CA GLY A 496 2.87 13.03 14.77
C GLY A 496 2.79 11.60 14.23
N ASP A 497 2.85 11.42 12.92
CA ASP A 497 2.83 10.09 12.31
C ASP A 497 4.17 9.35 12.40
N HIS A 498 5.27 10.00 12.03
CA HIS A 498 6.62 9.43 12.10
C HIS A 498 7.71 10.51 12.21
N LEU A 499 8.95 10.10 12.44
CA LEU A 499 10.09 11.01 12.36
C LEU A 499 10.29 11.54 10.91
N PRO A 500 10.74 12.79 10.74
CA PRO A 500 11.01 13.38 9.44
C PRO A 500 12.23 12.73 8.75
N PRO A 501 12.26 12.59 7.41
CA PRO A 501 13.44 12.11 6.71
C PRO A 501 14.53 13.22 6.61
N LEU A 502 15.20 13.54 7.72
CA LEU A 502 16.24 14.57 7.78
C LEU A 502 17.62 14.12 7.25
N GLY A 503 17.77 12.83 6.92
CA GLY A 503 18.97 12.30 6.26
C GLY A 503 20.26 12.52 7.06
N ASP A 504 21.28 13.08 6.42
CA ASP A 504 22.61 13.28 7.01
C ASP A 504 22.62 14.21 8.23
N VAL A 505 21.55 14.99 8.46
CA VAL A 505 21.39 15.76 9.70
C VAL A 505 21.48 14.84 10.92
N TYR A 506 20.90 13.64 10.87
CA TYR A 506 20.94 12.69 11.98
C TYR A 506 22.36 12.21 12.29
N VAL A 507 23.16 11.98 11.25
CA VAL A 507 24.56 11.54 11.39
C VAL A 507 25.43 12.70 11.88
N GLN A 508 25.27 13.90 11.31
CA GLN A 508 26.08 15.07 11.65
C GLN A 508 25.83 15.59 13.07
N THR A 509 24.64 15.36 13.62
CA THR A 509 24.29 15.70 15.01
C THR A 509 24.56 14.56 15.99
N GLY A 510 24.96 13.38 15.50
CA GLY A 510 25.17 12.20 16.35
C GLY A 510 23.88 11.57 16.90
N PHE A 511 22.70 11.94 16.38
CA PHE A 511 21.42 11.36 16.79
C PHE A 511 21.24 9.90 16.31
N MET A 512 21.81 9.56 15.16
CA MET A 512 21.82 8.20 14.61
C MET A 512 23.15 7.90 13.92
N GLU A 513 23.57 6.63 13.91
CA GLU A 513 24.75 6.20 13.15
C GLU A 513 24.56 6.30 11.63
N GLY A 514 23.31 6.22 11.16
CA GLY A 514 22.95 6.28 9.75
C GLY A 514 21.82 7.28 9.48
N PRO A 515 21.53 7.58 8.19
CA PRO A 515 20.51 8.57 7.81
C PRO A 515 19.07 8.07 7.99
N VAL A 516 18.89 6.82 8.39
CA VAL A 516 17.58 6.16 8.61
C VAL A 516 17.61 5.37 9.91
N ALA A 517 16.48 5.32 10.62
CA ALA A 517 16.36 4.51 11.82
C ALA A 517 16.58 3.02 11.48
N PRO A 518 17.47 2.32 12.20
CA PRO A 518 17.61 0.88 12.08
C PRO A 518 16.36 0.17 12.62
N ARG A 519 16.09 -1.04 12.14
CA ARG A 519 15.00 -1.88 12.68
C ARG A 519 15.27 -2.41 14.08
N ARG A 520 16.52 -2.36 14.51
CA ARG A 520 16.99 -2.87 15.80
C ARG A 520 18.05 -1.93 16.33
N ALA A 521 17.87 -1.51 17.56
CA ALA A 521 18.80 -0.69 18.31
C ALA A 521 18.58 -0.94 19.81
N PRO A 522 19.46 -0.49 20.71
CA PRO A 522 19.15 -0.38 22.13
C PRO A 522 17.78 0.27 22.39
N LEU A 523 17.12 -0.08 23.49
CA LEU A 523 15.75 0.39 23.78
C LEU A 523 15.65 1.92 23.75
N ASP A 524 16.59 2.62 24.37
CA ASP A 524 16.58 4.09 24.43
C ASP A 524 16.68 4.71 23.02
N ASP A 525 17.47 4.10 22.13
CA ASP A 525 17.58 4.51 20.73
C ASP A 525 16.28 4.24 19.97
N MET A 526 15.69 3.05 20.15
CA MET A 526 14.39 2.72 19.54
C MET A 526 13.32 3.72 19.96
N MET A 527 13.26 4.07 21.25
CA MET A 527 12.33 5.08 21.77
C MET A 527 12.63 6.44 21.17
N ALA A 528 13.88 6.88 21.16
CA ALA A 528 14.29 8.17 20.60
C ALA A 528 13.92 8.32 19.12
N GLN A 529 14.08 7.25 18.34
CA GLN A 529 14.01 7.24 16.88
C GLN A 529 12.61 6.91 16.33
N HIS A 530 11.65 6.60 17.20
CA HIS A 530 10.27 6.27 16.80
C HIS A 530 9.20 7.10 17.54
N GLU A 531 9.54 7.81 18.61
CA GLU A 531 8.57 8.63 19.34
C GLU A 531 8.26 9.96 18.67
N THR A 532 6.97 10.21 18.42
CA THR A 532 6.42 11.51 18.03
C THR A 532 5.52 12.08 19.13
N PRO A 533 5.35 13.41 19.25
CA PRO A 533 4.50 14.01 20.28
C PRO A 533 3.03 13.56 20.19
N LEU A 534 2.37 13.43 21.34
CA LEU A 534 0.94 13.13 21.47
C LEU A 534 0.26 14.10 22.45
N LEU A 535 -0.88 14.64 22.03
CA LEU A 535 -1.88 15.29 22.88
C LEU A 535 -3.21 14.55 22.75
N VAL A 536 -3.82 14.22 23.89
CA VAL A 536 -5.25 13.91 24.03
C VAL A 536 -5.83 14.92 25.02
N TRP A 537 -6.79 15.71 24.56
CA TRP A 537 -7.29 16.87 25.29
C TRP A 537 -8.81 16.98 25.17
N SER A 538 -9.48 17.37 26.26
CA SER A 538 -10.90 17.66 26.30
C SER A 538 -11.17 19.07 26.82
N ASN A 539 -12.17 19.75 26.27
CA ASN A 539 -12.61 21.04 26.81
C ASN A 539 -13.29 20.93 28.19
N LYS A 540 -13.67 19.72 28.62
CA LYS A 540 -14.29 19.46 29.93
C LYS A 540 -13.29 19.05 31.00
N THR A 541 -12.33 18.19 30.65
CA THR A 541 -11.38 17.60 31.62
C THR A 541 -9.94 18.09 31.43
N GLY A 542 -9.65 18.82 30.36
CA GLY A 542 -8.31 19.29 30.03
C GLY A 542 -7.46 18.22 29.35
N THR A 543 -6.13 18.34 29.48
CA THR A 543 -5.17 17.36 28.96
C THR A 543 -5.24 16.06 29.75
N GLU A 544 -5.36 14.92 29.05
CA GLU A 544 -5.09 13.61 29.63
C GLU A 544 -3.57 13.47 29.85
N ARG A 545 -3.11 13.67 31.09
CA ARG A 545 -1.67 13.63 31.41
C ARG A 545 -1.22 12.22 31.72
N ARG A 546 0.03 11.90 31.33
CA ARG A 546 0.75 10.66 31.67
C ARG A 546 0.26 9.41 30.94
N ILE A 547 -0.16 9.56 29.68
CA ILE A 547 -0.40 8.42 28.77
C ILE A 547 0.91 7.64 28.56
N GLY A 548 2.04 8.35 28.56
CA GLY A 548 3.35 7.78 28.24
C GLY A 548 3.46 7.49 26.74
N THR A 549 4.36 6.58 26.38
CA THR A 549 4.57 6.18 25.00
C THR A 549 3.66 5.01 24.63
N ILE A 550 2.90 5.16 23.55
CA ILE A 550 1.93 4.16 23.09
C ILE A 550 2.07 3.88 21.59
N SER A 551 1.76 2.67 21.14
CA SER A 551 1.53 2.43 19.71
C SER A 551 0.27 3.17 19.22
N PRO A 552 0.19 3.58 17.93
CA PRO A 552 -1.00 4.22 17.39
C PRO A 552 -2.26 3.35 17.53
N ALA A 553 -2.11 2.02 17.56
CA ALA A 553 -3.21 1.08 17.83
C ALA A 553 -3.94 1.31 19.16
N PHE A 554 -3.32 2.01 20.12
CA PHE A 554 -3.97 2.37 21.40
C PHE A 554 -4.61 3.77 21.40
N LEU A 555 -4.50 4.56 20.32
CA LEU A 555 -5.18 5.87 20.25
C LEU A 555 -6.71 5.77 20.38
N PRO A 556 -7.41 4.80 19.75
CA PRO A 556 -8.85 4.64 19.96
C PRO A 556 -9.27 4.50 21.42
N LEU A 557 -8.46 3.80 22.23
CA LEU A 557 -8.73 3.64 23.66
C LEU A 557 -8.75 5.00 24.37
N HIS A 558 -7.65 5.76 24.27
CA HIS A 558 -7.51 7.03 24.98
C HIS A 558 -8.50 8.10 24.48
N VAL A 559 -8.78 8.12 23.17
CA VAL A 559 -9.77 9.04 22.60
C VAL A 559 -11.17 8.75 23.13
N LEU A 560 -11.59 7.48 23.16
CA LEU A 560 -12.92 7.12 23.65
C LEU A 560 -13.04 7.28 25.17
N GLU A 561 -12.01 6.93 25.95
CA GLU A 561 -11.99 7.18 27.39
C GLU A 561 -12.10 8.68 27.71
N SER A 562 -11.34 9.53 27.00
CA SER A 562 -11.45 11.00 27.11
C SER A 562 -12.81 11.55 26.66
N ALA A 563 -13.52 10.83 25.78
CA ALA A 563 -14.89 11.12 25.35
C ALA A 563 -15.95 10.59 26.33
N GLY A 564 -15.56 9.81 27.35
CA GLY A 564 -16.52 9.12 28.23
C GLY A 564 -17.31 8.01 27.52
N ILE A 565 -16.81 7.51 26.39
CA ILE A 565 -17.43 6.46 25.58
C ILE A 565 -16.76 5.12 25.90
N SER A 566 -17.58 4.09 26.06
CA SER A 566 -17.10 2.72 26.23
C SER A 566 -17.51 1.86 25.04
N HIS A 567 -16.65 0.91 24.69
CA HIS A 567 -16.79 0.00 23.57
C HIS A 567 -16.14 -1.37 23.87
N PRO A 568 -16.76 -2.51 23.48
CA PRO A 568 -16.25 -3.85 23.77
C PRO A 568 -14.82 -4.12 23.28
N TYR A 569 -14.47 -3.70 22.06
CA TYR A 569 -13.11 -3.79 21.54
C TYR A 569 -12.19 -2.66 22.04
N TYR A 570 -12.47 -1.40 21.68
CA TYR A 570 -11.57 -0.27 21.94
C TYR A 570 -11.29 0.03 23.41
N THR A 571 -12.29 0.04 24.29
CA THR A 571 -12.04 0.27 25.73
C THR A 571 -11.97 -1.03 26.53
N GLY A 572 -12.57 -2.12 26.04
CA GLY A 572 -12.52 -3.43 26.68
C GLY A 572 -11.27 -4.22 26.34
N PHE A 573 -11.21 -4.75 25.12
CA PHE A 573 -10.09 -5.59 24.66
C PHE A 573 -8.76 -4.82 24.61
N LEU A 574 -8.71 -3.66 23.95
CA LEU A 574 -7.48 -2.85 23.87
C LEU A 574 -7.12 -2.22 25.22
N GLY A 575 -8.10 -1.88 26.07
CA GLY A 575 -7.85 -1.47 27.46
C GLY A 575 -7.08 -2.54 28.24
N LYS A 576 -7.48 -3.81 28.12
CA LYS A 576 -6.73 -4.93 28.71
C LYS A 576 -5.31 -5.06 28.13
N MET A 577 -5.18 -4.94 26.80
CA MET A 577 -3.87 -4.98 26.14
C MET A 577 -2.96 -3.85 26.62
N ARG A 578 -3.50 -2.62 26.73
CA ARG A 578 -2.79 -1.44 27.24
C ARG A 578 -2.38 -1.57 28.71
N GLY A 579 -3.14 -2.32 29.50
CA GLY A 579 -2.78 -2.69 30.87
C GLY A 579 -1.54 -3.60 30.97
N SER A 580 -1.18 -4.29 29.89
CA SER A 580 -0.02 -5.20 29.84
C SER A 580 1.15 -4.62 29.03
N TYR A 581 0.87 -3.87 27.97
CA TYR A 581 1.85 -3.36 27.01
C TYR A 581 1.74 -1.85 26.82
N LYS A 582 2.89 -1.20 26.68
CA LYS A 582 3.03 0.20 26.25
C LYS A 582 3.06 0.26 24.73
N VAL A 583 3.95 -0.53 24.12
CA VAL A 583 4.20 -0.56 22.68
C VAL A 583 4.02 -1.99 22.17
N ILE A 584 3.26 -2.13 21.10
CA ILE A 584 3.13 -3.33 20.28
C ILE A 584 3.51 -2.94 18.84
N ASP A 585 4.81 -2.95 18.56
CA ASP A 585 5.38 -2.73 17.23
C ASP A 585 6.05 -4.02 16.73
N ARG A 586 6.16 -4.18 15.40
CA ARG A 586 6.82 -5.34 14.78
C ARG A 586 8.21 -5.62 15.35
N ASN A 587 8.98 -4.57 15.60
CA ASN A 587 10.37 -4.66 16.03
C ASN A 587 10.54 -4.38 17.53
N LEU A 588 9.49 -3.98 18.24
CA LEU A 588 9.54 -3.75 19.68
C LEU A 588 8.20 -4.06 20.36
N LEU A 589 8.23 -5.05 21.25
CA LEU A 589 7.20 -5.25 22.26
C LEU A 589 7.72 -4.67 23.59
N LEU A 590 7.00 -3.71 24.16
CA LEU A 590 7.36 -3.08 25.43
C LEU A 590 6.23 -3.27 26.46
N GLY A 591 6.51 -3.99 27.53
CA GLY A 591 5.60 -4.21 28.65
C GLY A 591 5.42 -2.97 29.53
N GLN A 592 4.34 -2.96 30.35
CA GLN A 592 4.14 -1.91 31.36
C GLN A 592 5.26 -1.89 32.41
N ASP A 593 5.81 -3.06 32.72
CA ASP A 593 6.94 -3.29 33.63
C ASP A 593 8.29 -2.84 33.08
N GLY A 594 8.36 -2.43 31.80
CA GLY A 594 9.59 -2.03 31.11
C GLY A 594 10.32 -3.20 30.45
N ALA A 595 9.79 -4.42 30.48
CA ALA A 595 10.36 -5.53 29.73
C ALA A 595 10.24 -5.27 28.22
N ALA A 596 11.35 -5.33 27.50
CA ALA A 596 11.43 -5.07 26.07
C ALA A 596 11.91 -6.31 25.30
N ASP A 597 11.24 -6.62 24.20
CA ASP A 597 11.58 -7.74 23.32
C ASP A 597 11.47 -7.33 21.84
N GLN A 598 12.55 -7.50 21.07
CA GLN A 598 12.62 -7.19 19.64
C GLN A 598 12.51 -8.43 18.73
N ASP A 599 12.38 -9.61 19.32
CA ASP A 599 12.24 -10.90 18.64
C ASP A 599 10.89 -11.58 18.98
N TRP A 600 9.99 -10.90 19.69
CA TRP A 600 8.69 -11.39 20.18
C TRP A 600 7.78 -12.05 19.12
N LEU A 601 7.86 -11.63 17.86
CA LEU A 601 7.11 -12.25 16.74
C LEU A 601 7.71 -13.57 16.23
N ARG A 602 9.01 -13.79 16.46
CA ARG A 602 9.74 -15.01 16.07
C ARG A 602 9.64 -16.10 17.12
N GLU A 603 9.33 -15.72 18.36
CA GLU A 603 9.22 -16.68 19.44
C GLU A 603 7.96 -17.57 19.31
N PRO A 604 8.08 -18.88 19.57
CA PRO A 604 6.93 -19.80 19.51
C PRO A 604 5.87 -19.53 20.61
N LYS A 605 6.15 -18.63 21.57
CA LYS A 605 5.31 -18.38 22.73
C LYS A 605 4.92 -16.90 22.86
N LEU A 606 4.27 -16.35 21.84
CA LEU A 606 3.35 -15.23 22.06
C LEU A 606 2.46 -15.55 23.28
N ASP A 607 2.33 -14.60 24.21
CA ASP A 607 1.43 -14.78 25.32
C ASP A 607 -0.02 -14.92 24.81
N ARG A 608 -0.91 -15.30 25.72
CA ARG A 608 -2.31 -15.56 25.38
C ARG A 608 -3.02 -14.32 24.84
N ASP A 609 -2.73 -13.14 25.35
CA ASP A 609 -3.41 -11.91 24.99
C ASP A 609 -2.93 -11.38 23.62
N LEU A 610 -1.62 -11.41 23.33
CA LEU A 610 -1.10 -11.13 21.98
C LEU A 610 -1.59 -12.15 20.95
N LYS A 611 -1.69 -13.44 21.30
CA LYS A 611 -2.31 -14.46 20.44
C LYS A 611 -3.76 -14.13 20.13
N ASN A 612 -4.54 -13.74 21.15
CA ASN A 612 -5.93 -13.36 20.97
C ASN A 612 -6.07 -12.10 20.12
N PHE A 613 -5.18 -11.12 20.29
CA PHE A 613 -5.17 -9.91 19.48
C PHE A 613 -4.92 -10.25 18.02
N ARG A 614 -3.89 -11.05 17.74
CA ARG A 614 -3.59 -11.54 16.39
C ARG A 614 -4.74 -12.34 15.78
N LEU A 615 -5.39 -13.21 16.56
CA LEU A 615 -6.54 -14.00 16.09
C LEU A 615 -7.73 -13.11 15.75
N LEU A 616 -8.07 -12.16 16.62
CA LEU A 616 -9.20 -11.26 16.43
C LEU A 616 -8.98 -10.32 15.23
N GLN A 617 -7.78 -9.74 15.09
CA GLN A 617 -7.43 -8.94 13.93
C GLN A 617 -7.50 -9.76 12.63
N TYR A 618 -6.90 -10.96 12.61
CA TYR A 618 -6.98 -11.84 11.43
C TYR A 618 -8.43 -12.19 11.08
N ASP A 619 -9.25 -12.51 12.09
CA ASP A 619 -10.66 -12.84 11.92
C ASP A 619 -11.45 -11.72 11.23
N MET A 620 -11.20 -10.47 11.63
CA MET A 620 -11.90 -9.30 11.09
C MET A 620 -11.39 -8.84 9.73
N MET A 621 -10.09 -9.01 9.45
CA MET A 621 -9.48 -8.58 8.18
C MET A 621 -9.56 -9.63 7.07
N PHE A 622 -9.38 -10.92 7.40
CA PHE A 622 -9.20 -12.00 6.42
C PHE A 622 -10.02 -13.26 6.70
N GLY A 623 -10.56 -13.39 7.91
CA GLY A 623 -11.23 -14.59 8.39
C GLY A 623 -12.75 -14.59 8.19
N GLY A 624 -13.41 -15.44 8.98
CA GLY A 624 -14.87 -15.63 8.98
C GLY A 624 -15.67 -14.63 9.80
N LYS A 625 -15.03 -13.58 10.36
CA LYS A 625 -15.69 -12.54 11.17
C LYS A 625 -16.50 -13.11 12.35
N HIS A 626 -16.00 -14.17 12.99
CA HIS A 626 -16.61 -14.81 14.15
C HIS A 626 -16.64 -13.91 15.40
N GLY A 627 -15.74 -12.94 15.48
CA GLY A 627 -15.62 -11.98 16.57
C GLY A 627 -16.64 -10.84 16.52
N THR A 628 -17.28 -10.59 15.37
CA THR A 628 -18.10 -9.40 15.12
C THR A 628 -19.12 -9.14 16.22
N ARG A 629 -20.00 -10.12 16.52
CA ARG A 629 -21.07 -9.93 17.53
C ARG A 629 -20.59 -9.52 18.92
N ARG A 630 -19.38 -9.92 19.30
CA ARG A 630 -18.89 -9.72 20.67
C ARG A 630 -18.01 -8.49 20.81
N TYR A 631 -17.24 -8.16 19.77
CA TYR A 631 -16.25 -7.10 19.82
C TYR A 631 -16.61 -5.88 18.98
N PHE A 632 -17.42 -6.06 17.93
CA PHE A 632 -17.79 -5.06 16.93
C PHE A 632 -19.29 -5.16 16.57
N PRO A 633 -20.21 -5.04 17.55
CA PRO A 633 -21.64 -5.21 17.33
C PRO A 633 -22.24 -4.23 16.31
N GLU A 634 -21.64 -3.06 16.12
CA GLU A 634 -22.03 -2.04 15.13
C GLU A 634 -22.07 -2.58 13.69
N LEU A 635 -21.25 -3.60 13.39
CA LEU A 635 -21.21 -4.21 12.06
C LEU A 635 -22.35 -5.21 11.81
N ILE A 636 -23.17 -5.52 12.80
CA ILE A 636 -24.32 -6.44 12.66
C ILE A 636 -25.56 -5.68 12.20
N ASP A 637 -25.80 -4.50 12.78
CA ASP A 637 -27.06 -3.79 12.62
C ASP A 637 -27.06 -2.86 11.38
N ASP A 638 -25.89 -2.46 10.86
CA ASP A 638 -25.76 -1.57 9.68
C ASP A 638 -25.60 -2.30 8.32
N LEU A 639 -25.82 -3.62 8.28
CA LEU A 639 -25.84 -4.40 7.03
C LEU A 639 -27.22 -5.01 6.77
N ILE A 640 -28.27 -4.15 6.72
CA ILE A 640 -29.48 -4.21 5.88
C ILE A 640 -30.30 -2.92 6.19
N ALA A 641 -30.54 -2.09 5.16
CA ALA A 641 -31.49 -0.95 5.11
C ALA A 641 -30.98 0.48 5.44
N ASP A 642 -30.83 1.27 4.36
CA ASP A 642 -31.44 2.61 4.21
C ASP A 642 -31.41 3.57 5.42
N ARG A 643 -30.25 4.17 5.69
CA ARG A 643 -30.24 5.60 6.02
C ARG A 643 -29.76 6.41 4.81
N PRO A 644 -30.63 7.20 4.17
CA PRO A 644 -30.19 8.08 3.10
C PRO A 644 -29.25 9.12 3.68
N ALA A 645 -28.03 9.17 3.15
CA ALA A 645 -27.17 10.34 3.27
C ALA A 645 -27.99 11.59 2.90
N SER A 646 -27.88 12.65 3.70
CA SER A 646 -28.61 13.90 3.42
C SER A 646 -28.34 14.41 1.99
N PRO A 647 -29.30 15.10 1.35
CA PRO A 647 -29.30 15.21 -0.10
C PRO A 647 -28.32 16.30 -0.57
N ARG A 648 -27.24 15.90 -1.25
CA ARG A 648 -26.96 16.30 -2.65
C ARG A 648 -25.63 15.76 -3.20
N ARG A 649 -25.77 15.18 -4.40
CA ARG A 649 -24.79 14.91 -5.47
C ARG A 649 -23.65 13.93 -5.17
N PHE A 650 -23.99 12.66 -5.02
CA PHE A 650 -23.30 11.60 -5.77
C PHE A 650 -24.34 10.62 -6.31
N LEU A 651 -24.29 10.45 -7.64
CA LEU A 651 -24.90 9.46 -8.56
C LEU A 651 -26.11 8.61 -8.08
N SER A 652 -27.11 8.51 -8.96
CA SER A 652 -28.44 7.92 -8.69
C SER A 652 -28.37 6.45 -8.27
N SER A 653 -29.44 5.90 -7.68
CA SER A 653 -29.49 4.48 -7.26
C SER A 653 -29.29 3.47 -8.40
N ALA A 654 -29.42 3.90 -9.66
CA ALA A 654 -29.04 3.11 -10.83
C ALA A 654 -27.51 2.96 -11.02
N ASP A 655 -26.70 3.83 -10.39
CA ASP A 655 -25.23 3.81 -10.47
C ASP A 655 -24.57 2.96 -9.37
N ARG A 656 -25.24 2.69 -8.25
CA ARG A 656 -24.67 1.87 -7.15
C ARG A 656 -24.61 0.38 -7.50
N SER A 657 -25.63 -0.13 -8.18
CA SER A 657 -25.61 -1.46 -8.77
C SER A 657 -24.72 -1.51 -10.01
N SER A 658 -24.64 -0.43 -10.80
CA SER A 658 -23.76 -0.41 -11.98
C SER A 658 -22.27 -0.39 -11.61
N LEU A 659 -21.84 0.26 -10.52
CA LEU A 659 -20.43 0.31 -10.09
C LEU A 659 -19.92 -1.00 -9.48
N ALA A 660 -20.73 -1.67 -8.64
CA ALA A 660 -20.39 -2.99 -8.10
C ALA A 660 -20.35 -4.07 -9.20
N ILE A 661 -21.16 -3.92 -10.25
CA ILE A 661 -21.23 -4.85 -11.39
C ILE A 661 -20.25 -4.47 -12.50
N GLN A 662 -19.93 -3.19 -12.74
CA GLN A 662 -18.92 -2.76 -13.72
C GLN A 662 -17.48 -3.03 -13.24
N ALA A 663 -17.23 -3.02 -11.93
CA ALA A 663 -15.92 -3.42 -11.39
C ALA A 663 -15.59 -4.90 -11.66
N TYR A 664 -16.60 -5.75 -11.91
CA TYR A 664 -16.41 -7.20 -12.06
C TYR A 664 -16.92 -7.79 -13.39
N CYS A 665 -17.75 -7.05 -14.15
CA CYS A 665 -18.17 -7.41 -15.50
C CYS A 665 -18.12 -6.17 -16.38
N CYS A 666 -17.11 -6.07 -17.24
CA CYS A 666 -17.27 -5.82 -18.67
C CYS A 666 -15.91 -5.69 -19.37
N ILE A 667 -15.61 -6.69 -20.19
CA ILE A 667 -14.90 -6.49 -21.45
C ILE A 667 -15.93 -5.86 -22.39
N ASP A 668 -15.93 -4.54 -22.57
CA ASP A 668 -16.74 -3.89 -23.61
C ASP A 668 -15.83 -3.57 -24.81
N ALA A 669 -15.99 -4.35 -25.89
CA ALA A 669 -15.37 -4.08 -27.18
C ALA A 669 -16.24 -3.08 -27.95
N ARG A 670 -16.03 -1.78 -27.72
CA ARG A 670 -16.52 -0.73 -28.63
C ARG A 670 -15.36 0.08 -29.19
N ILE A 671 -14.94 -0.33 -30.37
CA ILE A 671 -14.23 0.54 -31.31
C ILE A 671 -15.27 1.57 -31.80
N LEU A 672 -15.16 2.81 -31.34
CA LEU A 672 -15.83 3.93 -31.98
C LEU A 672 -14.94 4.45 -33.14
N PRO A 673 -15.48 4.77 -34.32
CA PRO A 673 -14.69 5.31 -35.41
C PRO A 673 -14.28 6.75 -35.10
N VAL A 674 -13.01 7.06 -35.33
CA VAL A 674 -12.48 8.42 -35.43
C VAL A 674 -13.20 9.11 -36.61
N PRO A 675 -13.85 10.27 -36.43
CA PRO A 675 -14.27 11.06 -37.57
C PRO A 675 -13.03 11.77 -38.14
N THR A 676 -12.66 11.38 -39.35
CA THR A 676 -11.82 12.21 -40.23
C THR A 676 -12.64 13.42 -40.66
N GLY A 677 -12.12 14.62 -40.43
CA GLY A 677 -12.69 15.83 -41.00
C GLY A 677 -11.77 17.04 -40.89
N GLY A 678 -11.34 17.52 -42.06
CA GLY A 678 -11.15 18.95 -42.39
C GLY A 678 -9.93 19.64 -41.82
#